data_AF-A0AA88NXI4-F1
#
_entry.id   AF-A0AA88NXI4-F1
#
_cell.length_a   1.000
_cell.length_b   1.000
_cell.length_c   1.000
_cell.angle_alpha   90.00
_cell.angle_beta   90.00
_cell.angle_gamma   90.00
#
_symmetry.space_group_name_H-M   'P 1'
#
loop_
_entity.id
_entity.type
_entity.pdbx_description
1 polymer ?
#
loop_
_entity_poly.entity_id
_entity_poly.type
_entity_poly.pdbx_seq_one_letter_code
_entity_poly.pdbx_strand_id
1 'polypeptide(L)'
;MTAEKDGLFEDPSFSADDSALFSDYTTPLSRLTGKVTWLRPEQICKSPLLFPDDYTEAYPKQGILGDCWLLCACTMLLKNRYLLDQVMPPGQCVWGQRGYTGQFRFQFWRNGHWTEVQIDDRLPCINNTPCFSRCHSPMAFWVALLEKAYAKLHGSYEHLWAGQVCEAVVDLSGGVAERWSLTKSVNTPGGKSLFSELSQEMRKQSYISCCVHETPIGSPEQGQFHALSVMEWKTVKTSAGAEVQLLQIRNPWGRRCWKGAWTEKGAGWTLLDPSWSADLLGRTKDGEFWVDEMEFQQKFDEVTVGYPVNEDHHLQSIYTGSFLTHTQQLSGSWVRGHSAGGCRNNSTYSSNPKFWLKVKEGGEVLMSLLQHGPWRSMYNSQKEQSLRNAHQHPYYQAIALHVWKVDKKRFNLMRTLNSTPCASSCTHTYEREVVVHAHLSAGFYLLVPSTFLQGAHGHFLLRVHSTCPTYLSAVKVSAQQESVGGEWEMTSVRGCWTVGSTAGGGRNFPSHGQNPHVPLVVTYDPGGTNVSLTLRQHSPENTLHAIGFHIYKVIGEADCMVISGTVCPVVSCVPHSHSQEVSVQCRLPPADYIVLPSTYQPDCGAEYTLTIMRKIPRKAISCQESLGQAIQETSHVSVMGL
;
A
#
# COMPACT_ATOMS: atom_id res chain seq x y z
N MET A 1 -15.92 -2.93 35.30
CA MET A 1 -15.39 -1.96 36.27
C MET A 1 -14.44 -2.72 37.17
N THR A 2 -13.17 -2.31 37.22
CA THR A 2 -12.12 -2.90 38.04
C THR A 2 -11.17 -1.76 38.39
N ALA A 3 -11.16 -1.33 39.65
CA ALA A 3 -10.39 -0.20 40.12
C ALA A 3 -9.87 -0.49 41.54
N GLU A 4 -8.57 -0.77 41.62
CA GLU A 4 -7.72 -0.91 42.79
C GLU A 4 -6.30 -1.05 42.19
N LYS A 5 -5.27 -0.29 42.60
CA LYS A 5 -5.10 0.46 43.86
C LYS A 5 -5.34 1.97 43.72
N ASP A 6 -5.40 2.65 44.87
CA ASP A 6 -5.50 4.12 45.04
C ASP A 6 -6.68 4.84 44.35
N GLY A 7 -7.57 4.11 43.66
CA GLY A 7 -8.75 4.65 42.98
C GLY A 7 -8.45 5.34 41.63
N LEU A 8 -7.18 5.39 41.22
CA LEU A 8 -6.77 5.89 39.90
C LEU A 8 -6.91 4.80 38.85
N PHE A 9 -7.13 5.20 37.60
CA PHE A 9 -7.24 4.31 36.45
C PHE A 9 -5.91 3.59 36.20
N GLU A 10 -6.03 2.30 35.92
CA GLU A 10 -4.97 1.44 35.41
C GLU A 10 -5.48 0.80 34.12
N ASP A 11 -4.73 0.93 33.03
CA ASP A 11 -5.13 0.49 31.70
C ASP A 11 -4.94 -1.03 31.52
N PRO A 12 -6.02 -1.85 31.46
CA PRO A 12 -5.92 -3.30 31.33
C PRO A 12 -5.58 -3.76 29.90
N SER A 13 -5.47 -2.81 28.97
CA SER A 13 -5.16 -3.04 27.55
C SER A 13 -3.81 -2.46 27.13
N PHE A 14 -3.08 -1.82 28.05
CA PHE A 14 -1.72 -1.34 27.86
C PHE A 14 -1.01 -1.24 29.22
N SER A 15 -0.78 -2.42 29.82
CA SER A 15 -0.24 -2.60 31.16
C SER A 15 1.09 -1.85 31.38
N ALA A 16 1.30 -1.37 32.61
CA ALA A 16 2.54 -0.71 33.01
C ALA A 16 3.67 -1.73 33.30
N ASP A 17 4.03 -2.53 32.30
CA ASP A 17 5.06 -3.55 32.34
C ASP A 17 5.82 -3.66 31.00
N ASP A 18 6.73 -4.64 30.90
CA ASP A 18 7.60 -4.84 29.73
C ASP A 18 6.83 -5.16 28.42
N SER A 19 5.57 -5.60 28.47
CA SER A 19 4.74 -5.88 27.28
C SER A 19 4.25 -4.63 26.54
N ALA A 20 4.11 -3.50 27.26
CA ALA A 20 3.85 -2.21 26.63
C ALA A 20 5.13 -1.58 26.04
N LEU A 21 6.30 -2.01 26.49
CA LEU A 21 7.60 -1.53 26.02
C LEU A 21 8.08 -2.30 24.78
N PHE A 22 8.09 -3.63 24.85
CA PHE A 22 8.73 -4.52 23.88
C PHE A 22 7.72 -5.44 23.19
N SER A 23 8.06 -5.94 22.00
CA SER A 23 7.17 -6.78 21.19
C SER A 23 7.89 -7.93 20.49
N ASP A 24 9.08 -7.70 19.94
CA ASP A 24 9.94 -8.75 19.39
C ASP A 24 11.42 -8.57 19.73
N TYR A 25 11.76 -7.55 20.52
CA TYR A 25 13.11 -7.25 21.04
C TYR A 25 14.16 -7.00 19.94
N THR A 26 13.74 -6.73 18.70
CA THR A 26 14.66 -6.48 17.57
C THR A 26 15.31 -5.10 17.64
N THR A 27 14.80 -4.16 18.44
CA THR A 27 15.32 -2.80 18.54
C THR A 27 16.35 -2.64 19.68
N PRO A 28 17.14 -1.56 19.68
CA PRO A 28 18.02 -1.20 20.80
C PRO A 28 17.30 -1.01 22.15
N LEU A 29 15.97 -0.84 22.17
CA LEU A 29 15.16 -0.75 23.39
C LEU A 29 15.25 -2.03 24.24
N SER A 30 15.47 -3.19 23.62
CA SER A 30 15.68 -4.48 24.33
C SER A 30 16.72 -4.41 25.45
N ARG A 31 17.70 -3.50 25.36
CA ARG A 31 18.72 -3.21 26.38
C ARG A 31 18.15 -2.60 27.67
N LEU A 32 16.87 -2.22 27.69
CA LEU A 32 16.14 -1.58 28.80
C LEU A 32 15.26 -2.55 29.60
N THR A 33 15.12 -3.81 29.15
CA THR A 33 14.36 -4.88 29.83
C THR A 33 14.71 -4.93 31.33
N GLY A 34 13.69 -4.86 32.19
CA GLY A 34 13.86 -4.85 33.66
C GLY A 34 14.56 -3.60 34.26
N LYS A 35 14.77 -2.53 33.50
CA LYS A 35 15.40 -1.26 33.97
C LYS A 35 14.45 -0.06 33.99
N VAL A 36 13.25 -0.21 33.44
CA VAL A 36 12.23 0.84 33.37
C VAL A 36 11.31 0.72 34.58
N THR A 37 11.03 1.84 35.25
CA THR A 37 9.95 1.96 36.23
C THR A 37 8.81 2.77 35.64
N TRP A 38 7.58 2.52 36.07
CA TRP A 38 6.40 3.23 35.58
C TRP A 38 5.89 4.19 36.66
N LEU A 39 5.86 5.50 36.37
CA LEU A 39 5.53 6.55 37.33
C LEU A 39 4.50 7.53 36.74
N ARG A 40 3.52 7.94 37.55
CA ARG A 40 2.59 9.03 37.19
C ARG A 40 3.30 10.39 37.34
N PRO A 41 2.99 11.43 36.54
CA PRO A 41 3.58 12.77 36.65
C PRO A 41 3.65 13.39 38.06
N GLU A 42 2.68 13.15 38.95
CA GLU A 42 2.72 13.61 40.36
C GLU A 42 3.85 12.95 41.18
N GLN A 43 4.38 11.81 40.73
CA GLN A 43 5.54 11.12 41.32
C GLN A 43 6.87 11.59 40.70
N ILE A 44 6.81 12.28 39.55
CA ILE A 44 7.96 12.75 38.77
C ILE A 44 8.24 14.23 39.04
N CYS A 45 7.18 15.04 39.17
CA CYS A 45 7.25 16.48 39.35
C CYS A 45 6.25 16.97 40.41
N LYS A 46 6.59 18.02 41.15
CA LYS A 46 5.77 18.57 42.25
C LYS A 46 4.48 19.27 41.77
N SER A 47 4.44 19.70 40.52
CA SER A 47 3.33 20.46 39.94
C SER A 47 3.25 20.14 38.44
N PRO A 48 2.80 18.93 38.06
CA PRO A 48 2.72 18.52 36.67
C PRO A 48 1.60 19.28 35.95
N LEU A 49 1.90 19.70 34.72
CA LEU A 49 0.99 20.37 33.79
C LEU A 49 0.74 19.43 32.61
N LEU A 50 -0.48 19.43 32.06
CA LEU A 50 -0.73 18.72 30.80
C LEU A 50 0.01 19.46 29.69
N PHE A 51 -0.32 20.73 29.51
CA PHE A 51 0.26 21.63 28.53
C PHE A 51 0.79 22.89 29.28
N PRO A 52 1.94 23.47 28.90
CA PRO A 52 2.47 24.66 29.56
C PRO A 52 1.83 25.96 29.01
N ASP A 53 1.86 27.03 29.79
CA ASP A 53 1.30 28.33 29.39
C ASP A 53 2.07 28.96 28.22
N ASP A 54 3.40 28.82 28.18
CA ASP A 54 4.21 29.17 27.00
C ASP A 54 4.28 28.00 26.00
N TYR A 55 3.71 28.21 24.81
CA TYR A 55 3.81 27.28 23.69
C TYR A 55 5.27 27.04 23.24
N THR A 56 6.21 27.96 23.49
CA THR A 56 7.63 27.71 23.20
C THR A 56 8.28 26.72 24.18
N GLU A 57 7.66 26.44 25.33
CA GLU A 57 8.02 25.34 26.23
C GLU A 57 7.27 24.02 25.95
N ALA A 58 6.18 24.05 25.16
CA ALA A 58 5.40 22.86 24.81
C ALA A 58 6.12 21.92 23.83
N TYR A 59 7.16 22.41 23.14
CA TYR A 59 7.86 21.66 22.10
C TYR A 59 8.43 20.30 22.56
N PRO A 60 8.29 19.24 21.75
CA PRO A 60 8.92 17.95 22.00
C PRO A 60 10.46 18.03 22.15
N LYS A 61 10.97 17.16 23.03
CA LYS A 61 12.34 16.65 23.14
C LYS A 61 12.27 15.14 23.10
N GLN A 62 13.06 14.53 22.22
CA GLN A 62 13.15 13.08 22.07
C GLN A 62 13.96 12.46 23.22
N GLY A 63 13.52 11.27 23.65
CA GLY A 63 14.23 10.45 24.64
C GLY A 63 15.19 9.46 24.00
N ILE A 64 15.20 8.23 24.53
CA ILE A 64 15.98 7.09 23.99
C ILE A 64 15.23 6.27 22.93
N LEU A 65 13.99 6.66 22.61
CA LEU A 65 13.16 6.03 21.59
C LEU A 65 13.52 6.53 20.19
N GLY A 66 13.43 5.66 19.18
CA GLY A 66 13.70 5.96 17.76
C GLY A 66 12.51 6.58 17.03
N ASP A 67 11.74 7.46 17.66
CA ASP A 67 10.45 7.99 17.19
C ASP A 67 10.52 9.45 16.70
N CYS A 68 11.69 9.94 16.28
CA CYS A 68 11.88 11.31 15.79
C CYS A 68 10.82 11.75 14.74
N TRP A 69 10.33 10.79 13.94
CA TRP A 69 9.26 10.97 12.97
C TRP A 69 7.92 11.43 13.59
N LEU A 70 7.52 10.85 14.71
CA LEU A 70 6.31 11.21 15.47
C LEU A 70 6.49 12.56 16.14
N LEU A 71 7.61 12.76 16.84
CA LEU A 71 7.86 13.98 17.61
C LEU A 71 8.03 15.22 16.71
N CYS A 72 8.56 15.04 15.49
CA CYS A 72 8.50 16.06 14.46
C CYS A 72 7.05 16.37 14.06
N ALA A 73 6.22 15.36 13.79
CA ALA A 73 4.82 15.57 13.41
C ALA A 73 4.00 16.23 14.55
N CYS A 74 4.28 15.93 15.81
CA CYS A 74 3.67 16.60 16.97
C CYS A 74 3.90 18.12 16.99
N THR A 75 4.95 18.65 16.35
CA THR A 75 5.14 20.11 16.23
C THR A 75 4.08 20.79 15.34
N MET A 76 3.38 20.04 14.49
CA MET A 76 2.21 20.53 13.73
C MET A 76 1.09 21.01 14.65
N LEU A 77 0.82 20.27 15.73
CA LEU A 77 -0.26 20.56 16.68
C LEU A 77 0.00 21.87 17.45
N LEU A 78 1.28 22.22 17.66
CA LEU A 78 1.67 23.51 18.25
C LEU A 78 1.45 24.71 17.31
N LYS A 79 1.33 24.47 15.99
CA LYS A 79 1.00 25.48 14.98
C LYS A 79 -0.49 25.51 14.62
N ASN A 80 -1.25 24.45 14.91
CA ASN A 80 -2.67 24.34 14.59
C ASN A 80 -3.48 23.91 15.83
N ARG A 81 -4.04 24.90 16.54
CA ARG A 81 -4.81 24.70 17.78
C ARG A 81 -6.03 23.80 17.58
N TYR A 82 -6.71 23.90 16.44
CA TYR A 82 -7.84 23.04 16.09
C TYR A 82 -7.42 21.56 16.05
N LEU A 83 -6.33 21.23 15.37
CA LEU A 83 -5.82 19.85 15.36
C LEU A 83 -5.32 19.40 16.74
N LEU A 84 -4.74 20.29 17.55
CA LEU A 84 -4.38 19.96 18.94
C LEU A 84 -5.62 19.59 19.78
N ASP A 85 -6.70 20.34 19.68
CA ASP A 85 -7.96 20.06 20.42
C ASP A 85 -8.74 18.87 19.84
N GLN A 86 -8.52 18.48 18.58
CA GLN A 86 -9.03 17.21 18.03
C GLN A 86 -8.24 16.02 18.59
N VAL A 87 -6.90 16.06 18.50
CA VAL A 87 -6.01 14.97 18.94
C VAL A 87 -5.98 14.82 20.47
N MET A 88 -6.09 15.91 21.22
CA MET A 88 -6.11 15.93 22.69
C MET A 88 -7.31 16.75 23.16
N PRO A 89 -8.51 16.13 23.26
CA PRO A 89 -9.75 16.84 23.59
C PRO A 89 -9.65 17.70 24.86
N PRO A 90 -10.11 18.96 24.84
CA PRO A 90 -10.09 19.84 26.01
C PRO A 90 -11.08 19.37 27.10
N GLY A 91 -10.91 19.89 28.32
CA GLY A 91 -11.79 19.59 29.46
C GLY A 91 -11.52 18.25 30.16
N GLN A 92 -10.38 17.60 29.89
CA GLN A 92 -9.91 16.45 30.67
C GLN A 92 -9.48 16.88 32.08
N CYS A 93 -9.79 16.08 33.10
CA CYS A 93 -9.39 16.36 34.48
C CYS A 93 -7.89 16.09 34.67
N VAL A 94 -7.11 17.14 34.97
CA VAL A 94 -5.66 17.04 35.19
C VAL A 94 -5.31 16.96 36.68
N TRP A 95 -4.04 16.67 36.97
CA TRP A 95 -3.47 16.58 38.32
C TRP A 95 -3.83 17.77 39.22
N GLY A 96 -4.01 17.50 40.51
CA GLY A 96 -4.50 18.48 41.49
C GLY A 96 -5.96 18.92 41.35
N GLN A 97 -6.70 18.53 40.30
CA GLN A 97 -8.12 18.87 40.15
C GLN A 97 -9.04 17.87 40.87
N ARG A 98 -10.13 18.37 41.47
CA ARG A 98 -11.17 17.52 42.07
C ARG A 98 -11.89 16.71 41.00
N GLY A 99 -11.74 15.39 41.02
CA GLY A 99 -12.27 14.48 40.00
C GLY A 99 -11.24 13.97 39.00
N TYR A 100 -9.96 14.30 39.17
CA TYR A 100 -8.85 13.61 38.51
C TYR A 100 -8.88 12.10 38.82
N THR A 101 -8.75 11.28 37.78
CA THR A 101 -8.79 9.80 37.85
C THR A 101 -7.54 9.12 37.29
N GLY A 102 -6.49 9.86 36.90
CA GLY A 102 -5.30 9.27 36.27
C GLY A 102 -5.56 8.69 34.87
N GLN A 103 -6.63 9.13 34.20
CA GLN A 103 -7.05 8.69 32.87
C GLN A 103 -7.01 9.86 31.88
N PHE A 104 -6.42 9.62 30.69
CA PHE A 104 -6.37 10.58 29.59
C PHE A 104 -6.92 9.96 28.30
N ARG A 105 -7.38 10.81 27.38
CA ARG A 105 -7.99 10.47 26.10
C ARG A 105 -7.33 11.27 24.98
N PHE A 106 -7.02 10.57 23.89
CA PHE A 106 -6.48 11.12 22.66
C PHE A 106 -7.30 10.63 21.47
N GLN A 107 -7.24 11.31 20.33
CA GLN A 107 -7.81 10.83 19.07
C GLN A 107 -6.73 10.77 17.99
N PHE A 108 -6.72 9.68 17.24
CA PHE A 108 -5.86 9.50 16.08
C PHE A 108 -6.71 9.12 14.87
N TRP A 109 -6.46 9.73 13.73
CA TRP A 109 -7.13 9.36 12.50
C TRP A 109 -6.54 8.05 11.96
N ARG A 110 -7.38 7.05 11.68
CA ARG A 110 -6.97 5.76 11.13
C ARG A 110 -7.98 5.31 10.09
N ASN A 111 -7.51 4.94 8.90
CA ASN A 111 -8.30 4.31 7.84
C ASN A 111 -9.65 5.03 7.55
N GLY A 112 -9.63 6.37 7.50
CA GLY A 112 -10.82 7.19 7.19
C GLY A 112 -11.56 7.79 8.38
N HIS A 113 -11.21 7.43 9.63
CA HIS A 113 -12.02 7.71 10.81
C HIS A 113 -11.17 8.11 12.02
N TRP A 114 -11.64 9.04 12.84
CA TRP A 114 -11.02 9.33 14.14
C TRP A 114 -11.29 8.21 15.14
N THR A 115 -10.24 7.75 15.82
CA THR A 115 -10.26 6.66 16.80
C THR A 115 -9.85 7.21 18.17
N GLU A 116 -10.74 7.17 19.16
CA GLU A 116 -10.38 7.53 20.54
C GLU A 116 -9.49 6.43 21.16
N VAL A 117 -8.38 6.84 21.75
CA VAL A 117 -7.50 6.00 22.55
C VAL A 117 -7.44 6.55 23.97
N GLN A 118 -7.93 5.75 24.92
CA GLN A 118 -7.84 6.03 26.34
C GLN A 118 -6.61 5.35 26.95
N ILE A 119 -5.91 6.04 27.85
CA ILE A 119 -4.74 5.54 28.59
C ILE A 119 -4.80 5.93 30.06
N ASP A 120 -4.07 5.21 30.92
CA ASP A 120 -3.63 5.77 32.20
C ASP A 120 -2.35 6.63 32.04
N ASP A 121 -2.07 7.49 33.01
CA ASP A 121 -0.97 8.45 32.96
C ASP A 121 0.40 7.93 33.46
N ARG A 122 0.55 6.64 33.76
CA ARG A 122 1.85 6.06 34.14
C ARG A 122 2.81 6.13 32.95
N LEU A 123 3.95 6.78 33.10
CA LEU A 123 4.97 6.95 32.07
C LEU A 123 6.21 6.10 32.36
N PRO A 124 6.87 5.55 31.32
CA PRO A 124 8.12 4.81 31.47
C PRO A 124 9.28 5.74 31.83
N CYS A 125 9.98 5.40 32.90
CA CYS A 125 11.02 6.20 33.51
C CYS A 125 12.31 5.39 33.76
N ILE A 126 13.43 6.09 33.77
CA ILE A 126 14.73 5.60 34.24
C ILE A 126 15.26 6.65 35.23
N ASN A 127 15.71 6.23 36.42
CA ASN A 127 16.14 7.14 37.50
C ASN A 127 15.09 8.23 37.79
N ASN A 128 13.82 7.83 37.90
CA ASN A 128 12.64 8.68 38.13
C ASN A 128 12.41 9.81 37.09
N THR A 129 13.03 9.72 35.92
CA THR A 129 12.86 10.67 34.81
C THR A 129 12.26 9.95 33.60
N PRO A 130 11.26 10.51 32.88
CA PRO A 130 10.74 9.93 31.64
C PRO A 130 11.87 9.64 30.65
N CYS A 131 11.94 8.39 30.17
CA CYS A 131 13.05 7.93 29.34
C CYS A 131 12.79 8.13 27.83
N PHE A 132 11.52 8.22 27.42
CA PHE A 132 11.10 8.54 26.06
C PHE A 132 10.82 10.07 25.93
N SER A 133 9.79 10.49 25.18
CA SER A 133 9.56 11.92 24.90
C SER A 133 9.28 12.77 26.14
N ARG A 134 9.65 14.06 26.07
CA ARG A 134 9.45 15.09 27.11
C ARG A 134 9.19 16.45 26.44
N CYS A 135 8.62 17.41 27.16
CA CYS A 135 8.50 18.79 26.68
C CYS A 135 9.80 19.60 26.87
N HIS A 136 9.80 20.87 26.46
CA HIS A 136 10.88 21.81 26.82
C HIS A 136 10.81 22.18 28.29
N SER A 137 9.60 22.46 28.79
CA SER A 137 9.30 22.49 30.22
C SER A 137 9.48 21.09 30.84
N PRO A 138 10.19 20.93 31.97
CA PRO A 138 10.23 19.67 32.72
C PRO A 138 8.92 19.40 33.49
N MET A 139 7.96 20.33 33.44
CA MET A 139 6.67 20.25 34.13
C MET A 139 5.54 19.81 33.20
N ALA A 140 5.71 19.81 31.88
CA ALA A 140 4.66 19.53 30.90
C ALA A 140 4.74 18.10 30.33
N PHE A 141 3.58 17.42 30.24
CA PHE A 141 3.51 15.99 29.96
C PHE A 141 2.67 15.58 28.74
N TRP A 142 2.01 16.51 28.02
CA TRP A 142 1.13 16.19 26.88
C TRP A 142 1.80 15.30 25.83
N VAL A 143 3.06 15.55 25.46
CA VAL A 143 3.76 14.79 24.42
C VAL A 143 4.04 13.35 24.86
N ALA A 144 4.40 13.14 26.13
CA ALA A 144 4.67 11.80 26.68
C ALA A 144 3.39 10.96 26.80
N LEU A 145 2.26 11.61 27.10
CA LEU A 145 0.95 10.96 27.11
C LEU A 145 0.43 10.67 25.68
N LEU A 146 0.65 11.58 24.72
CA LEU A 146 0.34 11.37 23.31
C LEU A 146 1.18 10.22 22.74
N GLU A 147 2.49 10.22 22.99
CA GLU A 147 3.43 9.16 22.64
C GLU A 147 2.99 7.81 23.25
N LYS A 148 2.55 7.79 24.52
CA LYS A 148 1.96 6.58 25.15
C LYS A 148 0.68 6.12 24.45
N ALA A 149 -0.26 7.02 24.17
CA ALA A 149 -1.52 6.67 23.50
C ALA A 149 -1.29 6.19 22.06
N TYR A 150 -0.29 6.74 21.37
CA TYR A 150 0.12 6.29 20.05
C TYR A 150 0.87 4.94 20.10
N ALA A 151 1.74 4.72 21.10
CA ALA A 151 2.36 3.43 21.37
C ALA A 151 1.30 2.34 21.63
N LYS A 152 0.27 2.66 22.42
CA LYS A 152 -0.90 1.78 22.61
C LYS A 152 -1.64 1.47 21.31
N LEU A 153 -1.85 2.46 20.45
CA LEU A 153 -2.52 2.28 19.15
C LEU A 153 -1.75 1.35 18.20
N HIS A 154 -0.40 1.36 18.29
CA HIS A 154 0.48 0.49 17.49
C HIS A 154 0.90 -0.81 18.22
N GLY A 155 0.56 -0.96 19.49
CA GLY A 155 0.70 -2.19 20.29
C GLY A 155 1.84 -2.19 21.32
N SER A 156 2.91 -1.43 21.10
CA SER A 156 3.98 -1.20 22.09
C SER A 156 4.83 0.03 21.71
N TYR A 157 5.65 0.53 22.63
CA TYR A 157 6.64 1.58 22.31
C TYR A 157 7.67 1.10 21.27
N GLU A 158 8.08 -0.18 21.28
CA GLU A 158 8.96 -0.76 20.25
C GLU A 158 8.39 -0.66 18.84
N HIS A 159 7.06 -0.72 18.67
CA HIS A 159 6.42 -0.50 17.36
C HIS A 159 6.56 0.93 16.82
N LEU A 160 6.94 1.91 17.65
CA LEU A 160 7.19 3.30 17.20
C LEU A 160 8.62 3.52 16.68
N TRP A 161 9.51 2.51 16.76
CA TRP A 161 10.89 2.65 16.30
C TRP A 161 10.98 2.77 14.76
N ALA A 162 11.55 3.88 14.27
CA ALA A 162 11.85 4.13 12.86
C ALA A 162 10.65 4.08 11.89
N GLY A 163 9.60 4.86 12.17
CA GLY A 163 8.50 5.15 11.25
C GLY A 163 8.76 6.35 10.31
N GLN A 164 7.70 6.86 9.67
CA GLN A 164 7.76 7.88 8.61
C GLN A 164 6.95 9.13 8.98
N VAL A 165 7.51 10.33 8.81
CA VAL A 165 6.86 11.59 9.24
C VAL A 165 5.48 11.77 8.59
N CYS A 166 5.36 11.47 7.30
CA CYS A 166 4.10 11.58 6.56
C CYS A 166 2.98 10.71 7.15
N GLU A 167 3.30 9.56 7.76
CA GLU A 167 2.33 8.71 8.44
C GLU A 167 1.79 9.37 9.71
N ALA A 168 2.67 9.89 10.58
CA ALA A 168 2.25 10.59 11.78
C ALA A 168 1.50 11.89 11.47
N VAL A 169 1.89 12.62 10.42
CA VAL A 169 1.16 13.82 9.96
C VAL A 169 -0.27 13.46 9.56
N VAL A 170 -0.50 12.37 8.82
CA VAL A 170 -1.85 11.90 8.47
C VAL A 170 -2.60 11.40 9.71
N ASP A 171 -1.97 10.61 10.58
CA ASP A 171 -2.62 10.06 11.79
C ASP A 171 -2.96 11.15 12.84
N LEU A 172 -2.28 12.30 12.82
CA LEU A 172 -2.52 13.46 13.71
C LEU A 172 -3.38 14.58 13.10
N SER A 173 -3.80 14.45 11.83
CA SER A 173 -4.63 15.49 11.16
C SER A 173 -5.86 14.96 10.43
N GLY A 174 -5.86 13.68 10.04
CA GLY A 174 -6.77 13.12 9.04
C GLY A 174 -6.58 13.68 7.63
N GLY A 175 -5.57 14.54 7.41
CA GLY A 175 -5.29 15.19 6.14
C GLY A 175 -4.44 14.33 5.20
N VAL A 176 -3.68 14.98 4.33
CA VAL A 176 -2.76 14.34 3.36
C VAL A 176 -1.35 14.90 3.56
N ALA A 177 -0.33 14.06 3.37
CA ALA A 177 1.07 14.48 3.33
C ALA A 177 1.76 13.93 2.07
N GLU A 178 2.62 14.74 1.46
CA GLU A 178 3.47 14.34 0.33
C GLU A 178 4.94 14.21 0.75
N ARG A 179 5.66 13.35 0.03
CA ARG A 179 7.08 13.05 0.24
C ARG A 179 7.85 13.43 -1.03
N TRP A 180 8.77 14.38 -0.93
CA TRP A 180 9.48 14.98 -2.07
C TRP A 180 10.99 14.71 -1.97
N SER A 181 11.56 14.02 -2.97
CA SER A 181 13.01 13.81 -3.09
C SER A 181 13.69 15.10 -3.56
N LEU A 182 14.67 15.58 -2.79
CA LEU A 182 15.53 16.72 -3.16
C LEU A 182 16.73 16.28 -4.00
N THR A 183 17.25 15.09 -3.73
CA THR A 183 18.40 14.51 -4.44
C THR A 183 18.10 14.28 -5.92
N LYS A 184 18.84 14.99 -6.78
CA LYS A 184 18.83 14.79 -8.23
C LYS A 184 19.53 13.47 -8.59
N SER A 185 18.78 12.36 -8.57
CA SER A 185 19.25 11.14 -9.23
C SER A 185 19.49 11.45 -10.72
N VAL A 186 20.66 11.05 -11.23
CA VAL A 186 21.18 11.47 -12.54
C VAL A 186 20.26 11.06 -13.72
N ASN A 187 19.38 10.08 -13.50
CA ASN A 187 18.48 9.52 -14.52
C ASN A 187 16.99 9.86 -14.31
N THR A 188 16.63 10.76 -13.40
CA THR A 188 15.22 11.14 -13.13
C THR A 188 14.95 12.62 -13.39
N PRO A 189 14.26 12.99 -14.49
CA PRO A 189 13.77 14.36 -14.67
C PRO A 189 12.59 14.62 -13.72
N GLY A 190 12.70 15.63 -12.85
CA GLY A 190 11.64 16.01 -11.90
C GLY A 190 12.06 16.38 -10.47
N GLY A 191 13.35 16.65 -10.21
CA GLY A 191 13.82 17.11 -8.89
C GLY A 191 13.22 18.48 -8.51
N LYS A 192 12.35 18.49 -7.49
CA LYS A 192 11.66 19.68 -6.97
C LYS A 192 12.58 20.52 -6.06
N SER A 193 12.56 21.85 -6.20
CA SER A 193 13.03 22.74 -5.10
C SER A 193 11.86 23.11 -4.20
N LEU A 194 12.02 22.89 -2.89
CA LEU A 194 11.05 23.32 -1.88
C LEU A 194 10.75 24.83 -1.96
N PHE A 195 11.70 25.62 -2.43
CA PHE A 195 11.61 27.08 -2.56
C PHE A 195 10.83 27.50 -3.82
N SER A 196 10.88 26.73 -4.92
CA SER A 196 10.11 27.03 -6.13
C SER A 196 8.67 26.50 -6.08
N GLU A 197 8.46 25.35 -5.42
CA GLU A 197 7.14 24.68 -5.38
C GLU A 197 6.16 25.34 -4.40
N LEU A 198 6.62 25.79 -3.22
CA LEU A 198 5.75 26.36 -2.19
C LEU A 198 5.70 27.89 -2.28
N SER A 199 4.49 28.43 -2.43
CA SER A 199 4.22 29.86 -2.31
C SER A 199 4.54 30.38 -0.90
N GLN A 200 4.83 31.69 -0.76
CA GLN A 200 5.22 32.29 0.52
C GLN A 200 4.19 32.05 1.63
N GLU A 201 2.90 31.90 1.30
CA GLU A 201 1.85 31.60 2.28
C GLU A 201 1.81 30.12 2.64
N MET A 202 1.93 29.22 1.66
CA MET A 202 1.97 27.77 1.91
C MET A 202 3.18 27.37 2.76
N ARG A 203 4.32 28.09 2.68
CA ARG A 203 5.48 27.89 3.57
C ARG A 203 5.22 28.21 5.05
N LYS A 204 4.20 29.03 5.36
CA LYS A 204 3.78 29.35 6.74
C LYS A 204 2.73 28.37 7.25
N GLN A 205 1.76 28.06 6.39
CA GLN A 205 0.54 27.32 6.74
C GLN A 205 0.73 25.80 6.67
N SER A 206 1.59 25.30 5.78
CA SER A 206 1.85 23.86 5.64
C SER A 206 2.75 23.35 6.76
N TYR A 207 2.54 22.10 7.17
CA TYR A 207 3.55 21.40 7.95
C TYR A 207 4.72 21.00 7.04
N ILE A 208 5.96 21.23 7.48
CA ILE A 208 7.17 20.88 6.71
C ILE A 208 8.19 20.21 7.63
N SER A 209 8.64 19.03 7.22
CA SER A 209 9.73 18.28 7.83
C SER A 209 10.73 17.85 6.75
N CYS A 210 11.98 17.67 7.11
CA CYS A 210 13.04 17.21 6.21
C CYS A 210 13.89 16.15 6.92
N CYS A 211 14.61 15.34 6.16
CA CYS A 211 15.57 14.40 6.74
C CYS A 211 16.92 14.46 6.02
N VAL A 212 17.94 13.94 6.71
CA VAL A 212 19.32 13.87 6.24
C VAL A 212 19.78 12.43 6.35
N HIS A 213 20.37 11.90 5.29
CA HIS A 213 21.06 10.62 5.29
C HIS A 213 22.51 10.80 5.76
N GLU A 214 22.71 10.93 7.08
CA GLU A 214 24.07 10.84 7.62
C GLU A 214 24.58 9.40 7.45
N THR A 215 25.61 9.22 6.63
CA THR A 215 26.53 8.07 6.69
C THR A 215 27.71 8.44 7.57
N PRO A 216 27.74 8.09 8.87
CA PRO A 216 28.82 8.52 9.74
C PRO A 216 30.02 7.61 9.51
N ILE A 217 31.13 8.18 9.02
CA ILE A 217 32.38 7.44 8.81
C ILE A 217 32.91 7.01 10.19
N GLY A 218 32.62 5.77 10.58
CA GLY A 218 33.14 5.14 11.79
C GLY A 218 32.10 4.69 12.84
N SER A 219 30.79 4.89 12.65
CA SER A 219 29.77 4.26 13.50
C SER A 219 29.36 2.88 12.95
N PRO A 220 29.22 1.83 13.79
CA PRO A 220 28.75 0.51 13.34
C PRO A 220 27.23 0.45 13.10
N GLU A 221 26.49 1.53 13.36
CA GLU A 221 25.06 1.63 13.08
C GLU A 221 24.86 2.09 11.63
N GLN A 222 24.18 1.27 10.83
CA GLN A 222 23.89 1.55 9.42
C GLN A 222 22.96 2.78 9.27
N GLY A 223 23.12 3.52 8.17
CA GLY A 223 22.64 4.90 8.00
C GLY A 223 21.21 5.18 8.49
N GLN A 224 21.10 6.04 9.50
CA GLN A 224 19.84 6.43 10.12
C GLN A 224 19.34 7.73 9.48
N PHE A 225 18.18 7.69 8.84
CA PHE A 225 17.46 8.90 8.45
C PHE A 225 16.91 9.57 9.70
N HIS A 226 17.43 10.76 10.05
CA HIS A 226 16.92 11.52 11.18
C HIS A 226 15.91 12.58 10.73
N ALA A 227 14.73 12.60 11.36
CA ALA A 227 13.68 13.56 11.06
C ALA A 227 13.92 14.90 11.77
N LEU A 228 13.76 15.99 11.02
CA LEU A 228 13.95 17.37 11.46
C LEU A 228 12.70 18.19 11.08
N SER A 229 12.35 19.20 11.87
CA SER A 229 11.18 20.07 11.60
C SER A 229 11.61 21.43 11.06
N VAL A 230 10.93 21.93 10.02
CA VAL A 230 11.17 23.29 9.50
C VAL A 230 10.24 24.27 10.23
N MET A 231 10.85 25.20 10.95
CA MET A 231 10.16 26.04 11.94
C MET A 231 9.70 27.36 11.36
N GLU A 232 10.61 28.13 10.78
CA GLU A 232 10.38 29.46 10.20
C GLU A 232 11.12 29.60 8.86
N TRP A 233 10.56 30.44 7.98
CA TRP A 233 11.21 30.92 6.76
C TRP A 233 11.41 32.44 6.87
N LYS A 234 12.63 32.94 6.61
CA LYS A 234 12.92 34.37 6.53
C LYS A 234 13.58 34.73 5.21
N THR A 235 13.12 35.81 4.58
CA THR A 235 13.91 36.54 3.58
C THR A 235 14.67 37.66 4.30
N VAL A 236 15.99 37.67 4.20
CA VAL A 236 16.88 38.64 4.83
C VAL A 236 17.74 39.35 3.78
N LYS A 237 18.33 40.51 4.14
CA LYS A 237 19.20 41.27 3.25
C LYS A 237 20.66 41.09 3.61
N THR A 238 21.46 40.82 2.58
CA THR A 238 22.91 40.86 2.65
C THR A 238 23.42 42.30 2.78
N SER A 239 24.64 42.46 3.25
CA SER A 239 25.35 43.75 3.28
C SER A 239 25.58 44.36 1.88
N ALA A 240 25.38 43.57 0.81
CA ALA A 240 25.40 44.01 -0.58
C ALA A 240 23.99 44.36 -1.14
N GLY A 241 22.94 44.32 -0.30
CA GLY A 241 21.56 44.64 -0.67
C GLY A 241 20.78 43.51 -1.36
N ALA A 242 21.44 42.42 -1.77
CA ALA A 242 20.79 41.24 -2.33
C ALA A 242 20.04 40.45 -1.24
N GLU A 243 18.92 39.81 -1.61
CA GLU A 243 18.08 39.03 -0.69
C GLU A 243 18.50 37.55 -0.64
N VAL A 244 18.48 36.97 0.56
CA VAL A 244 18.77 35.55 0.84
C VAL A 244 17.60 34.96 1.62
N GLN A 245 17.21 33.72 1.29
CA GLN A 245 16.15 33.00 1.99
C GLN A 245 16.76 31.96 2.93
N LEU A 246 16.42 32.06 4.23
CA LEU A 246 16.89 31.19 5.29
C LEU A 246 15.73 30.40 5.91
N LEU A 247 16.00 29.13 6.21
CA LEU A 247 15.10 28.22 6.91
C LEU A 247 15.65 27.98 8.32
N GLN A 248 14.81 28.17 9.33
CA GLN A 248 15.10 27.67 10.68
C GLN A 248 14.70 26.19 10.74
N ILE A 249 15.65 25.32 11.05
CA ILE A 249 15.46 23.87 11.16
C ILE A 249 15.72 23.45 12.61
N ARG A 250 14.93 22.49 13.09
CA ARG A 250 14.89 22.07 14.49
C ARG A 250 15.06 20.55 14.63
N ASN A 251 16.04 20.16 15.43
CA ASN A 251 16.34 18.76 15.77
C ASN A 251 15.59 18.34 17.05
N PRO A 252 14.74 17.28 17.01
CA PRO A 252 14.00 16.82 18.18
C PRO A 252 14.88 16.29 19.32
N TRP A 253 16.15 15.93 19.08
CA TRP A 253 17.11 15.61 20.16
C TRP A 253 17.54 16.83 20.99
N GLY A 254 17.24 18.06 20.57
CA GLY A 254 17.71 19.28 21.26
C GLY A 254 19.23 19.50 21.18
N ARG A 255 19.93 18.84 20.25
CA ARG A 255 21.39 18.87 20.10
C ARG A 255 21.82 19.76 18.93
N ARG A 256 22.80 20.62 19.15
CA ARG A 256 23.50 21.40 18.11
C ARG A 256 24.49 20.51 17.34
N CYS A 257 23.98 19.68 16.44
CA CYS A 257 24.80 18.77 15.63
C CYS A 257 25.25 19.36 14.27
N TRP A 258 24.55 20.39 13.77
CA TRP A 258 24.80 20.94 12.44
C TRP A 258 26.17 21.63 12.32
N LYS A 259 26.82 21.45 11.16
CA LYS A 259 28.14 22.01 10.82
C LYS A 259 28.08 22.78 9.50
N GLY A 260 27.19 23.78 9.50
CA GLY A 260 26.82 24.59 8.35
C GLY A 260 27.36 26.01 8.32
N ALA A 261 27.09 26.72 7.23
CA ALA A 261 27.50 28.11 7.04
C ALA A 261 26.81 29.07 8.02
N TRP A 262 25.65 28.67 8.55
CA TRP A 262 24.77 29.44 9.43
C TRP A 262 24.76 28.94 10.89
N THR A 263 25.85 28.30 11.32
CA THR A 263 26.12 28.01 12.74
C THR A 263 26.65 29.25 13.48
N GLU A 264 26.69 29.26 14.83
CA GLU A 264 27.13 30.44 15.63
C GLU A 264 28.50 31.04 15.25
N LYS A 265 29.37 30.23 14.64
CA LYS A 265 30.72 30.62 14.18
C LYS A 265 30.86 30.50 12.66
N GLY A 266 29.75 30.36 11.96
CA GLY A 266 29.68 30.17 10.51
C GLY A 266 29.77 31.49 9.73
N ALA A 267 30.39 31.43 8.56
CA ALA A 267 30.66 32.62 7.74
C ALA A 267 29.41 33.23 7.08
N GLY A 268 28.29 32.51 7.00
CA GLY A 268 27.03 33.01 6.43
C GLY A 268 26.54 34.29 7.12
N TRP A 269 26.66 34.35 8.45
CA TRP A 269 26.25 35.52 9.23
C TRP A 269 27.00 36.81 8.88
N THR A 270 28.25 36.71 8.42
CA THR A 270 29.04 37.89 7.99
C THR A 270 28.61 38.44 6.62
N LEU A 271 27.76 37.71 5.88
CA LEU A 271 27.19 38.17 4.61
C LEU A 271 25.92 39.01 4.82
N LEU A 272 25.26 38.89 5.98
CA LEU A 272 24.06 39.65 6.34
C LEU A 272 24.39 41.02 6.93
N ASP A 273 23.40 41.91 6.87
CA ASP A 273 23.40 43.11 7.70
C ASP A 273 23.57 42.75 9.20
N PRO A 274 24.39 43.49 9.97
CA PRO A 274 24.62 43.22 11.40
C PRO A 274 23.35 43.16 12.27
N SER A 275 22.28 43.86 11.90
CA SER A 275 21.01 43.81 12.63
C SER A 275 20.28 42.48 12.42
N TRP A 276 20.28 41.94 11.20
CA TRP A 276 19.67 40.64 10.88
C TRP A 276 20.45 39.48 11.48
N SER A 277 21.79 39.50 11.44
CA SER A 277 22.58 38.44 12.06
C SER A 277 22.45 38.44 13.59
N ALA A 278 22.38 39.61 14.22
CA ALA A 278 22.14 39.71 15.67
C ALA A 278 20.76 39.18 16.11
N ASP A 279 19.67 39.53 15.42
CA ASP A 279 18.32 39.00 15.74
C ASP A 279 18.26 37.48 15.59
N LEU A 280 18.65 36.96 14.42
CA LEU A 280 18.47 35.54 14.13
C LEU A 280 19.38 34.64 14.99
N LEU A 281 20.61 35.07 15.30
CA LEU A 281 21.45 34.37 16.27
C LEU A 281 20.86 34.44 17.69
N GLY A 282 20.46 35.63 18.15
CA GLY A 282 19.89 35.83 19.49
C GLY A 282 18.58 35.07 19.74
N ARG A 283 17.83 34.76 18.68
CA ARG A 283 16.58 33.99 18.74
C ARG A 283 16.76 32.46 18.65
N THR A 284 17.94 31.96 18.29
CA THR A 284 18.16 30.53 18.01
C THR A 284 18.31 29.72 19.30
N LYS A 285 17.40 28.76 19.56
CA LYS A 285 17.43 27.91 20.77
C LYS A 285 18.24 26.62 20.57
N ASP A 286 18.48 25.88 21.64
CA ASP A 286 19.21 24.59 21.58
C ASP A 286 18.49 23.55 20.72
N GLY A 287 19.23 22.97 19.77
CA GLY A 287 18.70 22.06 18.76
C GLY A 287 18.13 22.76 17.52
N GLU A 288 18.09 24.10 17.49
CA GLU A 288 17.75 24.88 16.31
C GLU A 288 19.01 25.34 15.58
N PHE A 289 18.92 25.48 14.25
CA PHE A 289 19.95 26.02 13.39
C PHE A 289 19.30 26.62 12.13
N TRP A 290 20.06 27.41 11.37
CA TRP A 290 19.60 27.96 10.09
C TRP A 290 20.34 27.29 8.92
N VAL A 291 19.75 27.36 7.72
CA VAL A 291 20.38 27.02 6.43
C VAL A 291 19.80 27.92 5.32
N ASP A 292 20.53 28.11 4.23
CA ASP A 292 20.03 28.71 2.98
C ASP A 292 19.56 27.65 1.96
N GLU A 293 19.02 28.07 0.81
CA GLU A 293 18.56 27.16 -0.25
C GLU A 293 19.66 26.24 -0.79
N MET A 294 20.88 26.73 -0.95
CA MET A 294 21.99 25.99 -1.53
C MET A 294 22.51 24.94 -0.53
N GLU A 295 22.61 25.30 0.74
CA GLU A 295 22.94 24.35 1.81
C GLU A 295 21.81 23.32 1.98
N PHE A 296 20.53 23.73 1.93
CA PHE A 296 19.40 22.81 2.05
C PHE A 296 19.36 21.79 0.91
N GLN A 297 19.44 22.21 -0.36
CA GLN A 297 19.45 21.30 -1.52
C GLN A 297 20.67 20.37 -1.58
N GLN A 298 21.77 20.70 -0.90
CA GLN A 298 23.00 19.88 -0.89
C GLN A 298 23.10 18.91 0.29
N LYS A 299 22.35 19.14 1.37
CA LYS A 299 22.52 18.42 2.65
C LYS A 299 21.30 17.62 3.09
N PHE A 300 20.14 17.85 2.49
CA PHE A 300 18.90 17.15 2.82
C PHE A 300 18.45 16.33 1.62
N ASP A 301 18.07 15.08 1.86
CA ASP A 301 17.68 14.15 0.80
C ASP A 301 16.21 14.30 0.40
N GLU A 302 15.38 14.75 1.34
CA GLU A 302 13.92 14.61 1.27
C GLU A 302 13.18 15.63 2.15
N VAL A 303 11.98 16.00 1.71
CA VAL A 303 11.00 16.82 2.46
C VAL A 303 9.67 16.06 2.57
N THR A 304 9.08 16.03 3.75
CA THR A 304 7.66 15.74 3.95
C THR A 304 6.89 17.06 4.08
N VAL A 305 5.86 17.26 3.25
CA VAL A 305 4.95 18.42 3.30
C VAL A 305 3.55 17.95 3.65
N GLY A 306 3.04 18.37 4.81
CA GLY A 306 1.65 18.13 5.25
C GLY A 306 0.74 19.27 4.79
N TYR A 307 -0.37 18.91 4.14
CA TYR A 307 -1.38 19.88 3.69
C TYR A 307 -2.03 20.58 4.90
N PRO A 308 -2.20 21.92 4.89
CA PRO A 308 -2.98 22.61 5.91
C PRO A 308 -4.42 22.06 5.99
N VAL A 309 -4.98 22.02 7.20
CA VAL A 309 -6.35 21.57 7.48
C VAL A 309 -7.07 22.65 8.28
N ASN A 310 -8.24 23.08 7.82
CA ASN A 310 -9.08 24.07 8.51
C ASN A 310 -10.10 23.42 9.48
N GLU A 311 -10.89 24.25 10.16
CA GLU A 311 -11.88 23.83 11.16
C GLU A 311 -13.06 23.04 10.57
N ASP A 312 -13.30 23.08 9.26
CA ASP A 312 -14.28 22.24 8.56
C ASP A 312 -13.71 20.85 8.16
N HIS A 313 -12.44 20.56 8.51
CA HIS A 313 -11.61 19.48 7.95
C HIS A 313 -11.31 19.61 6.43
N HIS A 314 -11.47 20.79 5.82
CA HIS A 314 -11.05 20.99 4.43
C HIS A 314 -9.51 21.08 4.34
N LEU A 315 -8.93 20.37 3.37
CA LEU A 315 -7.53 20.55 3.00
C LEU A 315 -7.34 21.87 2.26
N GLN A 316 -6.17 22.48 2.41
CA GLN A 316 -5.71 23.56 1.56
C GLN A 316 -4.61 23.07 0.64
N SER A 317 -4.71 23.33 -0.67
CA SER A 317 -3.72 22.85 -1.64
C SER A 317 -2.38 23.56 -1.46
N ILE A 318 -1.31 22.77 -1.24
CA ILE A 318 0.06 23.28 -1.20
C ILE A 318 0.55 23.85 -2.54
N TYR A 319 -0.14 23.52 -3.64
CA TYR A 319 0.17 23.98 -5.01
C TYR A 319 -0.55 25.28 -5.39
N THR A 320 -1.81 25.47 -4.99
CA THR A 320 -2.63 26.63 -5.41
C THR A 320 -3.02 27.56 -4.27
N GLY A 321 -2.84 27.15 -3.01
CA GLY A 321 -3.38 27.81 -1.83
C GLY A 321 -4.90 27.71 -1.67
N SER A 322 -5.61 27.02 -2.57
CA SER A 322 -7.07 26.93 -2.57
C SER A 322 -7.60 25.84 -1.62
N PHE A 323 -8.75 26.07 -0.99
CA PHE A 323 -9.40 25.05 -0.17
C PHE A 323 -10.10 23.98 -1.02
N LEU A 324 -9.84 22.72 -0.71
CA LEU A 324 -10.40 21.53 -1.34
C LEU A 324 -11.70 21.14 -0.65
N THR A 325 -12.71 22.00 -0.79
CA THR A 325 -14.01 21.95 -0.09
C THR A 325 -14.88 20.72 -0.40
N HIS A 326 -14.55 19.94 -1.43
CA HIS A 326 -15.30 18.75 -1.82
C HIS A 326 -14.49 17.48 -1.54
N THR A 327 -14.69 16.90 -0.36
CA THR A 327 -14.01 15.68 0.10
C THR A 327 -14.93 14.45 0.04
N GLN A 328 -14.43 13.34 -0.51
CA GLN A 328 -15.07 12.03 -0.55
C GLN A 328 -14.04 10.91 -0.30
N GLN A 329 -14.46 9.82 0.33
CA GLN A 329 -13.62 8.63 0.54
C GLN A 329 -14.40 7.33 0.31
N LEU A 330 -13.75 6.31 -0.23
CA LEU A 330 -14.29 4.95 -0.39
C LEU A 330 -13.23 3.89 -0.08
N SER A 331 -13.62 2.89 0.71
CA SER A 331 -12.78 1.72 0.94
C SER A 331 -12.79 0.73 -0.24
N GLY A 332 -11.72 -0.04 -0.38
CA GLY A 332 -11.61 -1.13 -1.34
C GLY A 332 -10.61 -2.20 -0.89
N SER A 333 -10.44 -3.23 -1.71
CA SER A 333 -9.47 -4.31 -1.43
C SER A 333 -8.95 -4.99 -2.69
N TRP A 334 -7.68 -5.38 -2.63
CA TRP A 334 -7.05 -6.31 -3.56
C TRP A 334 -7.19 -7.72 -2.98
N VAL A 335 -7.88 -8.60 -3.70
CA VAL A 335 -8.20 -9.97 -3.29
C VAL A 335 -7.53 -10.93 -4.27
N ARG A 336 -6.67 -11.84 -3.76
CA ARG A 336 -5.96 -12.84 -4.57
C ARG A 336 -6.95 -13.65 -5.42
N GLY A 337 -6.64 -13.86 -6.70
CA GLY A 337 -7.50 -14.56 -7.65
C GLY A 337 -8.70 -13.77 -8.18
N HIS A 338 -9.01 -12.61 -7.59
CA HIS A 338 -10.13 -11.75 -7.99
C HIS A 338 -9.64 -10.35 -8.39
N SER A 339 -9.51 -9.43 -7.42
CA SER A 339 -9.14 -8.02 -7.67
C SER A 339 -7.65 -7.69 -7.51
N ALA A 340 -6.80 -8.65 -7.16
CA ALA A 340 -5.35 -8.48 -7.07
C ALA A 340 -4.67 -8.54 -8.45
N GLY A 341 -4.98 -7.58 -9.33
CA GLY A 341 -4.60 -7.62 -10.75
C GLY A 341 -3.10 -7.41 -11.05
N GLY A 342 -2.35 -6.82 -10.12
CA GLY A 342 -0.94 -6.42 -10.31
C GLY A 342 -0.80 -5.08 -11.04
N CYS A 343 0.41 -4.76 -11.50
CA CYS A 343 0.73 -3.54 -12.26
C CYS A 343 0.26 -3.61 -13.73
N ARG A 344 0.42 -2.50 -14.48
CA ARG A 344 0.08 -2.41 -15.92
C ARG A 344 0.77 -3.45 -16.80
N ASN A 345 1.88 -4.05 -16.34
CA ASN A 345 2.63 -5.06 -17.08
C ASN A 345 2.06 -6.48 -16.89
N ASN A 346 1.12 -6.67 -15.96
CA ASN A 346 0.43 -7.96 -15.74
C ASN A 346 -0.82 -8.06 -16.62
N SER A 347 -1.03 -9.21 -17.28
CA SER A 347 -2.23 -9.47 -18.09
C SER A 347 -3.54 -9.36 -17.32
N THR A 348 -3.51 -9.53 -16.00
CA THR A 348 -4.64 -9.36 -15.08
C THR A 348 -4.86 -7.93 -14.60
N TYR A 349 -4.15 -6.92 -15.11
CA TYR A 349 -4.29 -5.52 -14.67
C TYR A 349 -5.75 -5.04 -14.69
N SER A 350 -6.53 -5.50 -15.67
CA SER A 350 -7.95 -5.19 -15.83
C SER A 350 -8.85 -5.71 -14.71
N SER A 351 -8.40 -6.67 -13.88
CA SER A 351 -9.17 -7.18 -12.74
C SER A 351 -9.07 -6.31 -11.48
N ASN A 352 -8.10 -5.38 -11.40
CA ASN A 352 -7.97 -4.44 -10.28
C ASN A 352 -9.28 -3.67 -10.00
N PRO A 353 -9.52 -3.23 -8.75
CA PRO A 353 -10.68 -2.41 -8.42
C PRO A 353 -10.76 -1.16 -9.31
N LYS A 354 -11.99 -0.73 -9.59
CA LYS A 354 -12.27 0.40 -10.48
C LYS A 354 -13.27 1.33 -9.81
N PHE A 355 -13.03 2.62 -9.89
CA PHE A 355 -13.87 3.65 -9.30
C PHE A 355 -14.21 4.72 -10.35
N TRP A 356 -15.46 5.20 -10.32
CA TRP A 356 -15.93 6.33 -11.10
C TRP A 356 -15.76 7.62 -10.32
N LEU A 357 -15.04 8.57 -10.91
CA LEU A 357 -15.02 9.97 -10.49
C LEU A 357 -15.74 10.83 -11.54
N LYS A 358 -16.87 11.43 -11.16
CA LYS A 358 -17.55 12.48 -11.93
C LYS A 358 -17.04 13.83 -11.45
N VAL A 359 -16.44 14.60 -12.35
CA VAL A 359 -16.11 16.01 -12.16
C VAL A 359 -17.22 16.85 -12.81
N LYS A 360 -17.87 17.75 -12.07
CA LYS A 360 -18.96 18.60 -12.60
C LYS A 360 -18.43 19.74 -13.48
N GLU A 361 -17.40 20.44 -13.01
CA GLU A 361 -16.81 21.64 -13.63
C GLU A 361 -15.28 21.56 -13.55
N GLY A 362 -14.55 22.40 -14.30
CA GLY A 362 -13.08 22.35 -14.29
C GLY A 362 -12.50 22.78 -12.94
N GLY A 363 -11.62 21.97 -12.34
CA GLY A 363 -11.09 22.26 -11.01
C GLY A 363 -9.85 21.45 -10.64
N GLU A 364 -9.26 21.82 -9.51
CA GLU A 364 -8.15 21.08 -8.90
C GLU A 364 -8.70 19.86 -8.15
N VAL A 365 -8.06 18.70 -8.33
CA VAL A 365 -8.43 17.43 -7.72
C VAL A 365 -7.18 16.75 -7.18
N LEU A 366 -7.15 16.56 -5.86
CA LEU A 366 -6.19 15.75 -5.15
C LEU A 366 -6.81 14.37 -4.88
N MET A 367 -6.18 13.31 -5.38
CA MET A 367 -6.64 11.93 -5.19
C MET A 367 -5.55 11.17 -4.42
N SER A 368 -5.87 10.49 -3.34
CA SER A 368 -4.90 9.69 -2.59
C SER A 368 -5.38 8.26 -2.38
N LEU A 369 -4.43 7.33 -2.36
CA LEU A 369 -4.65 5.91 -2.19
C LEU A 369 -3.83 5.44 -0.98
N LEU A 370 -4.50 5.30 0.16
CA LEU A 370 -3.92 4.82 1.41
C LEU A 370 -4.15 3.32 1.55
N GLN A 371 -3.08 2.52 1.62
CA GLN A 371 -3.19 1.11 1.98
C GLN A 371 -3.24 0.96 3.51
N HIS A 372 -4.07 0.03 3.98
CA HIS A 372 -4.10 -0.33 5.39
C HIS A 372 -2.85 -1.18 5.68
N GLY A 373 -1.97 -0.70 6.57
CA GLY A 373 -0.84 -1.50 7.05
C GLY A 373 -1.31 -2.78 7.77
N PRO A 374 -0.50 -3.84 7.76
CA PRO A 374 -0.84 -5.10 8.43
C PRO A 374 -0.98 -4.86 9.93
N TRP A 375 -2.12 -5.27 10.49
CA TRP A 375 -2.32 -5.31 11.94
C TRP A 375 -1.38 -6.41 12.49
N ARG A 376 -0.23 -6.02 13.04
CA ARG A 376 0.95 -6.90 13.20
C ARG A 376 0.75 -8.14 14.06
N SER A 377 -0.37 -8.25 14.77
CA SER A 377 -0.85 -9.51 15.38
C SER A 377 -0.78 -10.71 14.41
N MET A 378 -1.06 -10.52 13.11
CA MET A 378 -0.93 -11.57 12.08
C MET A 378 0.51 -11.90 11.63
N TYR A 379 1.51 -11.10 12.01
CA TYR A 379 2.89 -11.28 11.52
C TYR A 379 3.57 -12.53 12.11
N ASN A 380 3.23 -12.85 13.37
CA ASN A 380 3.74 -14.05 14.05
C ASN A 380 3.33 -15.36 13.34
N SER A 381 2.17 -15.38 12.68
CA SER A 381 1.67 -16.54 11.92
C SER A 381 2.27 -16.72 10.51
N GLN A 382 3.19 -15.85 10.05
CA GLN A 382 3.80 -15.98 8.71
C GLN A 382 5.34 -15.99 8.71
N LYS A 383 5.99 -15.85 9.88
CA LYS A 383 7.46 -15.74 10.03
C LYS A 383 8.22 -17.00 9.55
N GLU A 384 7.56 -18.15 9.45
CA GLU A 384 8.16 -19.41 8.96
C GLU A 384 8.30 -19.52 7.43
N GLN A 385 7.56 -18.71 6.63
CA GLN A 385 7.59 -18.81 5.17
C GLN A 385 8.36 -17.70 4.44
N SER A 386 8.64 -16.57 5.09
CA SER A 386 9.19 -15.36 4.43
C SER A 386 10.72 -15.36 4.22
N LEU A 387 11.46 -16.28 4.84
CA LEU A 387 12.94 -16.38 4.83
C LEU A 387 13.61 -16.65 3.46
N ARG A 388 12.90 -16.54 2.32
CA ARG A 388 13.43 -16.85 0.98
C ARG A 388 13.45 -15.70 -0.04
N ASN A 389 12.80 -14.56 0.22
CA ASN A 389 12.66 -13.48 -0.78
C ASN A 389 13.16 -12.12 -0.26
N ALA A 390 14.43 -11.78 -0.51
CA ALA A 390 15.12 -10.60 0.02
C ALA A 390 14.71 -9.23 -0.58
N HIS A 391 13.51 -9.11 -1.18
CA HIS A 391 13.07 -7.93 -1.95
C HIS A 391 11.64 -7.45 -1.62
N GLN A 392 11.05 -7.90 -0.51
CA GLN A 392 9.76 -7.38 -0.02
C GLN A 392 10.00 -6.39 1.13
N HIS A 393 9.50 -5.16 1.00
CA HIS A 393 9.41 -4.23 2.13
C HIS A 393 8.43 -4.83 3.14
N PRO A 394 8.82 -5.03 4.43
CA PRO A 394 8.10 -5.95 5.32
C PRO A 394 6.70 -5.51 5.77
N TYR A 395 6.28 -4.27 5.47
CA TYR A 395 5.07 -3.66 6.00
C TYR A 395 4.05 -3.18 4.95
N TYR A 396 4.45 -2.98 3.70
CA TYR A 396 3.57 -2.40 2.67
C TYR A 396 3.74 -3.11 1.32
N GLN A 397 2.67 -3.16 0.54
CA GLN A 397 2.75 -3.49 -0.88
C GLN A 397 3.26 -2.27 -1.65
N ALA A 398 3.96 -2.46 -2.76
CA ALA A 398 4.20 -1.34 -3.69
C ALA A 398 2.86 -1.00 -4.37
N ILE A 399 2.35 0.22 -4.22
CA ILE A 399 1.01 0.64 -4.70
C ILE A 399 1.08 1.82 -5.67
N ALA A 400 0.11 1.92 -6.56
CA ALA A 400 -0.07 3.05 -7.48
C ALA A 400 -1.54 3.32 -7.77
N LEU A 401 -1.86 4.59 -8.05
CA LEU A 401 -3.17 5.04 -8.53
C LEU A 401 -3.04 5.58 -9.96
N HIS A 402 -3.90 5.11 -10.86
CA HIS A 402 -3.94 5.54 -12.26
C HIS A 402 -5.33 6.10 -12.62
N VAL A 403 -5.37 7.16 -13.43
CA VAL A 403 -6.58 7.95 -13.72
C VAL A 403 -6.71 8.19 -15.23
N TRP A 404 -7.85 7.87 -15.82
CA TRP A 404 -8.15 8.12 -17.24
C TRP A 404 -9.44 8.91 -17.40
N LYS A 405 -9.45 9.94 -18.26
CA LYS A 405 -10.68 10.57 -18.73
C LYS A 405 -11.43 9.60 -19.66
N VAL A 406 -12.74 9.47 -19.51
CA VAL A 406 -13.59 8.63 -20.37
C VAL A 406 -14.86 9.35 -20.84
N ASP A 407 -15.32 9.00 -22.04
CA ASP A 407 -16.57 9.51 -22.59
C ASP A 407 -17.78 8.66 -22.16
N LYS A 408 -18.65 9.27 -21.36
CA LYS A 408 -19.76 8.65 -20.61
C LYS A 408 -20.93 8.06 -21.42
N LYS A 409 -20.75 7.83 -22.71
CA LYS A 409 -21.76 7.20 -23.58
C LYS A 409 -21.48 5.72 -23.81
N ARG A 410 -20.26 5.38 -24.29
CA ARG A 410 -19.71 4.02 -24.38
C ARG A 410 -18.18 4.12 -24.36
N PHE A 411 -17.49 3.26 -23.62
CA PHE A 411 -16.02 3.15 -23.65
C PHE A 411 -15.62 1.66 -23.63
N ASN A 412 -14.48 1.32 -24.26
CA ASN A 412 -13.94 -0.04 -24.22
C ASN A 412 -12.86 -0.11 -23.13
N LEU A 413 -13.10 -0.91 -22.09
CA LEU A 413 -12.22 -0.96 -20.92
C LEU A 413 -10.76 -1.31 -21.28
N MET A 414 -10.53 -2.32 -22.12
CA MET A 414 -9.18 -2.72 -22.50
C MET A 414 -8.46 -1.63 -23.32
N ARG A 415 -9.17 -0.97 -24.25
CA ARG A 415 -8.63 0.17 -25.01
C ARG A 415 -8.24 1.34 -24.09
N THR A 416 -9.07 1.64 -23.09
CA THR A 416 -8.77 2.68 -22.09
C THR A 416 -7.59 2.30 -21.21
N LEU A 417 -7.56 1.11 -20.61
CA LEU A 417 -6.44 0.69 -19.75
C LEU A 417 -5.11 0.61 -20.52
N ASN A 418 -5.15 0.26 -21.80
CA ASN A 418 -3.96 0.27 -22.67
C ASN A 418 -3.49 1.69 -23.02
N SER A 419 -4.34 2.72 -22.97
CA SER A 419 -3.89 4.10 -23.22
C SER A 419 -3.08 4.65 -22.04
N THR A 420 -2.35 5.74 -22.29
CA THR A 420 -1.73 6.55 -21.24
C THR A 420 -2.82 7.08 -20.29
N PRO A 421 -2.58 7.13 -18.96
CA PRO A 421 -3.45 7.85 -18.03
C PRO A 421 -3.42 9.35 -18.32
N CYS A 422 -4.46 10.08 -17.89
CA CYS A 422 -4.39 11.56 -17.83
C CYS A 422 -3.76 12.06 -16.52
N ALA A 423 -3.71 11.22 -15.47
CA ALA A 423 -2.91 11.42 -14.27
C ALA A 423 -2.59 10.05 -13.63
N SER A 424 -1.50 9.94 -12.89
CA SER A 424 -1.17 8.76 -12.07
C SER A 424 -0.15 9.14 -11.00
N SER A 425 0.11 8.24 -10.04
CA SER A 425 1.38 8.27 -9.30
C SER A 425 2.54 8.03 -10.27
N CYS A 426 3.74 8.51 -9.92
CA CYS A 426 4.92 8.43 -10.80
C CYS A 426 5.41 6.98 -11.01
N THR A 427 5.34 6.16 -9.97
CA THR A 427 5.66 4.73 -9.96
C THR A 427 4.73 3.99 -8.98
N HIS A 428 4.96 2.68 -8.79
CA HIS A 428 4.48 1.97 -7.61
C HIS A 428 5.49 2.12 -6.47
N THR A 429 5.09 2.72 -5.35
CA THR A 429 5.97 2.93 -4.18
C THR A 429 5.52 2.12 -2.97
N TYR A 430 6.46 1.75 -2.09
CA TYR A 430 6.20 1.00 -0.84
C TYR A 430 5.70 1.92 0.30
N GLU A 431 4.96 2.97 -0.02
CA GLU A 431 4.49 3.99 0.92
C GLU A 431 3.07 3.66 1.41
N ARG A 432 2.74 4.06 2.65
CA ARG A 432 1.39 3.84 3.21
C ARG A 432 0.30 4.53 2.38
N GLU A 433 0.62 5.68 1.80
CA GLU A 433 -0.30 6.43 0.95
C GLU A 433 0.45 7.02 -0.24
N VAL A 434 -0.15 6.92 -1.44
CA VAL A 434 0.33 7.60 -2.65
C VAL A 434 -0.65 8.66 -3.08
N VAL A 435 -0.13 9.80 -3.53
CA VAL A 435 -0.90 11.02 -3.85
C VAL A 435 -0.80 11.32 -5.35
N VAL A 436 -1.92 11.73 -5.95
CA VAL A 436 -2.05 12.13 -7.35
C VAL A 436 -2.76 13.48 -7.41
N HIS A 437 -1.99 14.53 -7.67
CA HIS A 437 -2.49 15.88 -7.95
C HIS A 437 -2.80 16.03 -9.44
N ALA A 438 -3.94 16.64 -9.79
CA ALA A 438 -4.28 16.99 -11.16
C ALA A 438 -5.29 18.14 -11.24
N HIS A 439 -5.20 18.96 -12.28
CA HIS A 439 -6.30 19.85 -12.67
C HIS A 439 -7.20 19.11 -13.70
N LEU A 440 -8.44 18.79 -13.32
CA LEU A 440 -9.35 17.97 -14.11
C LEU A 440 -10.49 18.81 -14.69
N SER A 441 -10.66 18.73 -16.02
CA SER A 441 -11.82 19.28 -16.72
C SER A 441 -13.13 18.60 -16.32
N ALA A 442 -14.26 19.30 -16.48
CA ALA A 442 -15.60 18.69 -16.44
C ALA A 442 -15.65 17.38 -17.25
N GLY A 443 -16.05 16.27 -16.62
CA GLY A 443 -15.80 14.96 -17.21
C GLY A 443 -16.15 13.77 -16.32
N PHE A 444 -15.87 12.58 -16.84
CA PHE A 444 -15.86 11.34 -16.06
C PHE A 444 -14.47 10.73 -16.15
N TYR A 445 -14.04 10.14 -15.05
CA TYR A 445 -12.71 9.60 -14.89
C TYR A 445 -12.80 8.20 -14.28
N LEU A 446 -12.05 7.26 -14.85
CA LEU A 446 -11.85 5.92 -14.32
C LEU A 446 -10.58 5.91 -13.45
N LEU A 447 -10.73 5.55 -12.18
CA LEU A 447 -9.63 5.44 -11.22
C LEU A 447 -9.34 3.96 -10.97
N VAL A 448 -8.07 3.56 -11.10
CA VAL A 448 -7.60 2.17 -10.90
C VAL A 448 -6.46 2.14 -9.87
N PRO A 449 -6.76 1.85 -8.60
CA PRO A 449 -5.75 1.53 -7.59
C PRO A 449 -5.23 0.09 -7.79
N SER A 450 -3.90 -0.08 -7.85
CA SER A 450 -3.26 -1.40 -8.03
C SER A 450 -2.03 -1.58 -7.16
N THR A 451 -1.78 -2.81 -6.73
CA THR A 451 -0.45 -3.27 -6.29
C THR A 451 0.50 -3.40 -7.48
N PHE A 452 1.80 -3.46 -7.23
CA PHE A 452 2.81 -3.81 -8.24
C PHE A 452 2.74 -5.30 -8.57
N LEU A 453 2.78 -6.14 -7.53
CA LEU A 453 2.74 -7.58 -7.64
C LEU A 453 1.31 -8.09 -7.88
N GLN A 454 1.17 -8.98 -8.86
CA GLN A 454 -0.04 -9.76 -9.11
C GLN A 454 -0.33 -10.68 -7.91
N GLY A 455 -1.60 -10.83 -7.53
CA GLY A 455 -2.00 -11.72 -6.42
C GLY A 455 -1.58 -11.26 -5.01
N ALA A 456 -1.02 -10.06 -4.89
CA ALA A 456 -0.84 -9.36 -3.62
C ALA A 456 -2.20 -8.91 -3.07
N HIS A 457 -2.40 -9.05 -1.77
CA HIS A 457 -3.67 -8.75 -1.11
C HIS A 457 -3.52 -7.58 -0.15
N GLY A 458 -4.63 -6.89 0.14
CA GLY A 458 -4.65 -5.78 1.08
C GLY A 458 -5.95 -4.98 1.01
N HIS A 459 -6.19 -4.17 2.03
CA HIS A 459 -7.29 -3.20 2.07
C HIS A 459 -6.74 -1.80 1.80
N PHE A 460 -7.56 -0.93 1.25
CA PHE A 460 -7.19 0.47 1.02
C PHE A 460 -8.38 1.42 1.15
N LEU A 461 -8.06 2.69 1.29
CA LEU A 461 -8.96 3.83 1.25
C LEU A 461 -8.55 4.73 0.09
N LEU A 462 -9.47 4.95 -0.85
CA LEU A 462 -9.34 5.92 -1.92
C LEU A 462 -10.01 7.23 -1.46
N ARG A 463 -9.23 8.30 -1.31
CA ARG A 463 -9.70 9.64 -0.95
C ARG A 463 -9.63 10.57 -2.15
N VAL A 464 -10.58 11.51 -2.25
CA VAL A 464 -10.62 12.55 -3.28
C VAL A 464 -11.04 13.86 -2.63
N HIS A 465 -10.19 14.88 -2.76
CA HIS A 465 -10.41 16.24 -2.28
C HIS A 465 -10.35 17.19 -3.48
N SER A 466 -11.28 18.13 -3.62
CA SER A 466 -11.32 19.03 -4.78
C SER A 466 -11.84 20.41 -4.45
N THR A 467 -11.40 21.42 -5.21
CA THR A 467 -12.05 22.75 -5.21
C THR A 467 -13.45 22.72 -5.79
N CYS A 468 -13.81 21.69 -6.57
CA CYS A 468 -15.06 21.61 -7.32
C CYS A 468 -15.95 20.41 -6.93
N PRO A 469 -17.28 20.47 -7.19
CA PRO A 469 -18.20 19.38 -6.91
C PRO A 469 -17.91 18.08 -7.68
N THR A 470 -17.35 17.11 -6.96
CA THR A 470 -17.06 15.76 -7.46
C THR A 470 -18.12 14.74 -7.01
N TYR A 471 -18.19 13.57 -7.67
CA TYR A 471 -18.89 12.38 -7.14
C TYR A 471 -18.02 11.15 -7.35
N LEU A 472 -17.72 10.42 -6.27
CA LEU A 472 -16.93 9.20 -6.27
C LEU A 472 -17.83 7.98 -6.03
N SER A 473 -17.66 6.91 -6.80
CA SER A 473 -18.40 5.66 -6.62
C SER A 473 -17.58 4.44 -7.07
N ALA A 474 -17.76 3.29 -6.42
CA ALA A 474 -17.17 2.04 -6.91
C ALA A 474 -17.88 1.60 -8.21
N VAL A 475 -17.13 1.12 -9.20
CA VAL A 475 -17.71 0.53 -10.41
C VAL A 475 -18.36 -0.79 -10.01
N LYS A 476 -19.69 -0.80 -9.93
CA LYS A 476 -20.45 -2.02 -9.72
C LYS A 476 -20.25 -2.95 -10.92
N VAL A 477 -19.90 -4.19 -10.62
CA VAL A 477 -19.87 -5.27 -11.61
C VAL A 477 -21.17 -6.05 -11.42
N SER A 478 -22.13 -5.79 -12.30
CA SER A 478 -23.46 -6.39 -12.30
C SER A 478 -23.38 -7.86 -12.73
N ALA A 479 -23.25 -8.76 -11.77
CA ALA A 479 -23.38 -10.20 -11.99
C ALA A 479 -24.87 -10.59 -12.08
N GLN A 480 -25.44 -10.59 -13.29
CA GLN A 480 -26.80 -11.05 -13.55
C GLN A 480 -26.87 -12.07 -14.69
N GLN A 481 -27.70 -13.09 -14.43
CA GLN A 481 -28.07 -14.23 -15.29
C GLN A 481 -26.94 -15.15 -15.77
N GLU A 482 -27.22 -16.45 -15.64
CA GLU A 482 -26.34 -17.53 -16.06
C GLU A 482 -26.46 -17.72 -17.57
N SER A 483 -25.42 -17.34 -18.33
CA SER A 483 -25.23 -17.90 -19.66
C SER A 483 -24.77 -19.36 -19.51
N VAL A 484 -25.53 -20.31 -20.06
CA VAL A 484 -25.29 -21.76 -19.93
C VAL A 484 -24.11 -22.25 -20.82
N GLY A 485 -23.12 -21.38 -21.01
CA GLY A 485 -21.95 -21.58 -21.87
C GLY A 485 -20.67 -21.31 -21.10
N GLY A 486 -20.20 -22.29 -20.31
CA GLY A 486 -18.91 -22.21 -19.62
C GLY A 486 -17.73 -22.03 -20.60
N GLU A 487 -16.69 -21.33 -20.14
CA GLU A 487 -15.47 -21.05 -20.91
C GLU A 487 -14.72 -22.34 -21.24
N TRP A 488 -14.13 -22.42 -22.44
CA TRP A 488 -13.24 -23.52 -22.82
C TRP A 488 -11.84 -23.31 -22.25
N GLU A 489 -11.45 -24.09 -21.24
CA GLU A 489 -10.08 -24.23 -20.78
C GLU A 489 -9.32 -25.20 -21.68
N MET A 490 -8.15 -24.78 -22.20
CA MET A 490 -7.29 -25.62 -23.05
C MET A 490 -6.05 -26.08 -22.28
N THR A 491 -5.75 -27.37 -22.35
CA THR A 491 -4.50 -27.99 -21.89
C THR A 491 -3.89 -28.78 -23.04
N SER A 492 -2.60 -28.61 -23.32
CA SER A 492 -1.90 -29.37 -24.37
C SER A 492 -0.77 -30.19 -23.77
N VAL A 493 -0.81 -31.50 -23.99
CA VAL A 493 0.19 -32.46 -23.53
C VAL A 493 1.02 -32.93 -24.73
N ARG A 494 2.35 -32.84 -24.64
CA ARG A 494 3.26 -33.49 -25.60
C ARG A 494 3.67 -34.86 -25.08
N GLY A 495 3.80 -35.82 -25.98
CA GLY A 495 4.26 -37.18 -25.69
C GLY A 495 4.77 -37.86 -26.96
N CYS A 496 5.16 -39.13 -26.83
CA CYS A 496 5.58 -39.95 -27.95
C CYS A 496 5.12 -41.40 -27.80
N TRP A 497 4.88 -42.04 -28.94
CA TRP A 497 4.83 -43.49 -29.03
C TRP A 497 6.25 -44.01 -29.24
N THR A 498 6.68 -44.93 -28.37
CA THR A 498 8.01 -45.55 -28.40
C THR A 498 7.86 -47.03 -28.70
N VAL A 499 8.56 -47.49 -29.73
CA VAL A 499 8.60 -48.90 -30.19
C VAL A 499 8.98 -49.82 -29.02
N GLY A 500 8.27 -50.94 -28.87
CA GLY A 500 8.47 -51.91 -27.78
C GLY A 500 8.16 -51.41 -26.37
N SER A 501 7.53 -50.24 -26.21
CA SER A 501 7.26 -49.63 -24.89
C SER A 501 5.89 -48.96 -24.79
N THR A 502 5.63 -47.90 -25.58
CA THR A 502 4.36 -47.15 -25.55
C THR A 502 3.62 -47.11 -26.89
N ALA A 503 4.18 -47.69 -27.95
CA ALA A 503 3.52 -47.84 -29.25
C ALA A 503 2.53 -49.02 -29.26
N GLY A 504 1.53 -48.99 -28.37
CA GLY A 504 0.65 -50.14 -28.10
C GLY A 504 -0.34 -50.50 -29.22
N GLY A 505 -0.57 -49.61 -30.20
CA GLY A 505 -1.49 -49.83 -31.31
C GLY A 505 -2.98 -49.63 -30.95
N GLY A 506 -3.87 -49.83 -31.93
CA GLY A 506 -5.32 -49.68 -31.76
C GLY A 506 -5.95 -50.80 -30.93
N ARG A 507 -7.21 -50.63 -30.50
CA ARG A 507 -7.92 -51.56 -29.58
C ARG A 507 -8.00 -53.03 -30.04
N ASN A 508 -7.78 -53.30 -31.34
CA ASN A 508 -7.73 -54.66 -31.88
C ASN A 508 -6.45 -55.44 -31.53
N PHE A 509 -5.43 -54.78 -30.97
CA PHE A 509 -4.16 -55.39 -30.58
C PHE A 509 -4.08 -55.59 -29.05
N PRO A 510 -3.53 -56.72 -28.54
CA PRO A 510 -3.45 -56.99 -27.11
C PRO A 510 -2.56 -55.99 -26.35
N SER A 511 -1.63 -55.34 -27.06
CA SER A 511 -0.76 -54.26 -26.58
C SER A 511 -1.48 -52.91 -26.39
N HIS A 512 -2.78 -52.77 -26.71
CA HIS A 512 -3.47 -51.48 -26.66
C HIS A 512 -3.38 -50.76 -25.29
N GLY A 513 -3.40 -51.51 -24.18
CA GLY A 513 -3.24 -50.98 -22.83
C GLY A 513 -1.83 -50.47 -22.48
N GLN A 514 -0.88 -50.50 -23.41
CA GLN A 514 0.48 -49.93 -23.28
C GLN A 514 0.60 -48.54 -23.90
N ASN A 515 -0.44 -48.03 -24.60
CA ASN A 515 -0.43 -46.66 -25.11
C ASN A 515 -0.38 -45.64 -23.95
N PRO A 516 0.14 -44.42 -24.16
CA PRO A 516 0.27 -43.43 -23.09
C PRO A 516 -1.08 -43.10 -22.42
N HIS A 517 -1.09 -43.02 -21.09
CA HIS A 517 -2.28 -42.69 -20.30
C HIS A 517 -2.29 -41.20 -19.94
N VAL A 518 -3.15 -40.40 -20.58
CA VAL A 518 -3.30 -38.96 -20.26
C VAL A 518 -4.55 -38.73 -19.40
N PRO A 519 -4.43 -38.24 -18.15
CA PRO A 519 -5.58 -38.04 -17.28
C PRO A 519 -6.43 -36.82 -17.71
N LEU A 520 -7.74 -36.95 -17.58
CA LEU A 520 -8.75 -35.95 -17.92
C LEU A 520 -9.81 -35.88 -16.81
N VAL A 521 -9.72 -34.85 -15.96
CA VAL A 521 -10.76 -34.52 -14.98
C VAL A 521 -11.84 -33.67 -15.66
N VAL A 522 -13.11 -34.04 -15.52
CA VAL A 522 -14.25 -33.21 -15.93
C VAL A 522 -15.04 -32.78 -14.71
N THR A 523 -15.15 -31.48 -14.48
CA THR A 523 -15.78 -30.89 -13.27
C THR A 523 -17.14 -30.24 -13.53
N TYR A 524 -17.56 -30.10 -14.80
CA TYR A 524 -18.75 -29.34 -15.18
C TYR A 524 -19.39 -29.87 -16.47
N ASP A 525 -20.72 -29.99 -16.47
CA ASP A 525 -21.53 -30.42 -17.60
C ASP A 525 -22.70 -29.44 -17.81
N PRO A 526 -22.65 -28.56 -18.84
CA PRO A 526 -23.71 -27.61 -19.17
C PRO A 526 -24.85 -28.21 -20.02
N GLY A 527 -24.93 -29.54 -20.17
CA GLY A 527 -26.01 -30.21 -20.91
C GLY A 527 -25.73 -30.47 -22.39
N GLY A 528 -24.71 -29.83 -22.97
CA GLY A 528 -24.24 -30.04 -24.35
C GLY A 528 -22.74 -30.37 -24.41
N THR A 529 -22.14 -30.28 -25.60
CA THR A 529 -20.70 -30.53 -25.80
C THR A 529 -19.86 -29.74 -24.80
N ASN A 530 -19.05 -30.44 -24.01
CA ASN A 530 -18.23 -29.88 -22.93
C ASN A 530 -16.77 -30.34 -22.96
N VAL A 531 -16.40 -31.30 -23.82
CA VAL A 531 -14.99 -31.66 -24.07
C VAL A 531 -14.73 -31.76 -25.57
N SER A 532 -13.61 -31.23 -26.03
CA SER A 532 -13.09 -31.33 -27.39
C SER A 532 -11.62 -31.74 -27.32
N LEU A 533 -11.24 -32.84 -27.97
CA LEU A 533 -9.86 -33.32 -27.99
C LEU A 533 -9.34 -33.36 -29.43
N THR A 534 -8.11 -32.91 -29.63
CA THR A 534 -7.38 -32.99 -30.90
C THR A 534 -6.04 -33.67 -30.64
N LEU A 535 -5.79 -34.79 -31.31
CA LEU A 535 -4.51 -35.49 -31.34
C LEU A 535 -3.80 -35.15 -32.66
N ARG A 536 -2.58 -34.61 -32.57
CA ARG A 536 -1.75 -34.23 -33.72
C ARG A 536 -0.40 -34.94 -33.65
N GLN A 537 -0.02 -35.66 -34.70
CA GLN A 537 1.31 -36.27 -34.84
C GLN A 537 2.30 -35.28 -35.46
N HIS A 538 3.57 -35.32 -35.03
CA HIS A 538 4.65 -34.48 -35.54
C HIS A 538 5.54 -35.22 -36.54
N SER A 539 4.93 -36.05 -37.38
CA SER A 539 5.58 -36.74 -38.49
C SER A 539 5.48 -35.92 -39.79
N PRO A 540 6.49 -35.98 -40.69
CA PRO A 540 6.38 -35.51 -42.07
C PRO A 540 5.18 -36.11 -42.81
N GLU A 541 4.64 -35.39 -43.80
CA GLU A 541 3.41 -35.77 -44.51
C GLU A 541 3.51 -37.14 -45.23
N ASN A 542 4.70 -37.46 -45.75
CA ASN A 542 4.99 -38.75 -46.40
C ASN A 542 5.17 -39.93 -45.42
N THR A 543 5.12 -39.69 -44.11
CA THR A 543 5.33 -40.70 -43.05
C THR A 543 4.28 -40.60 -41.94
N LEU A 544 3.05 -40.19 -42.28
CA LEU A 544 1.93 -40.13 -41.34
C LEU A 544 1.41 -41.54 -41.00
N HIS A 545 1.44 -41.91 -39.72
CA HIS A 545 0.78 -43.11 -39.23
C HIS A 545 -0.74 -42.88 -39.19
N ALA A 546 -1.53 -43.96 -39.25
CA ALA A 546 -2.94 -43.87 -38.92
C ALA A 546 -3.11 -43.64 -37.41
N ILE A 547 -3.59 -42.46 -37.00
CA ILE A 547 -3.73 -42.07 -35.59
C ILE A 547 -5.20 -42.00 -35.15
N GLY A 548 -5.44 -42.26 -33.86
CA GLY A 548 -6.76 -42.29 -33.23
C GLY A 548 -6.63 -42.35 -31.70
N PHE A 549 -7.72 -42.14 -30.98
CA PHE A 549 -7.70 -42.17 -29.51
C PHE A 549 -8.98 -42.67 -28.88
N HIS A 550 -8.88 -43.21 -27.68
CA HIS A 550 -10.00 -43.74 -26.90
C HIS A 550 -10.05 -43.07 -25.52
N ILE A 551 -11.24 -42.80 -25.00
CA ILE A 551 -11.46 -42.22 -23.67
C ILE A 551 -12.18 -43.23 -22.78
N TYR A 552 -11.57 -43.58 -21.66
CA TYR A 552 -12.11 -44.50 -20.66
C TYR A 552 -12.45 -43.73 -19.39
N LYS A 553 -13.52 -44.11 -18.68
CA LYS A 553 -13.89 -43.54 -17.37
C LYS A 553 -13.21 -44.35 -16.27
N VAL A 554 -12.63 -43.68 -15.27
CA VAL A 554 -12.03 -44.35 -14.10
C VAL A 554 -13.13 -44.82 -13.14
N ILE A 555 -12.99 -46.03 -12.60
CA ILE A 555 -13.96 -46.65 -11.68
C ILE A 555 -13.20 -47.21 -10.47
N GLY A 556 -12.85 -46.32 -9.53
CA GLY A 556 -12.09 -46.67 -8.31
C GLY A 556 -10.58 -46.57 -8.47
N GLU A 557 -9.87 -46.54 -7.35
CA GLU A 557 -8.44 -46.19 -7.28
C GLU A 557 -7.48 -47.30 -7.77
N ALA A 558 -7.95 -48.53 -7.95
CA ALA A 558 -7.11 -49.70 -8.26
C ALA A 558 -6.93 -49.99 -9.77
N ASP A 559 -7.84 -49.56 -10.64
CA ASP A 559 -7.91 -50.02 -12.04
C ASP A 559 -7.02 -49.24 -13.03
N CYS A 560 -6.35 -48.17 -12.58
CA CYS A 560 -5.57 -47.24 -13.42
C CYS A 560 -4.38 -47.85 -14.20
N MET A 561 -4.05 -49.13 -13.96
CA MET A 561 -2.89 -49.83 -14.52
C MET A 561 -3.21 -50.92 -15.55
N VAL A 562 -4.48 -51.33 -15.72
CA VAL A 562 -4.82 -52.45 -16.64
C VAL A 562 -6.09 -52.16 -17.46
N ILE A 563 -5.95 -51.35 -18.52
CA ILE A 563 -6.99 -51.22 -19.56
C ILE A 563 -6.94 -52.48 -20.44
N SER A 564 -7.62 -53.52 -19.97
CA SER A 564 -7.84 -54.76 -20.71
C SER A 564 -8.84 -54.54 -21.85
N GLY A 565 -8.69 -55.28 -22.96
CA GLY A 565 -9.50 -55.08 -24.17
C GLY A 565 -11.02 -55.23 -23.98
N THR A 566 -11.44 -55.89 -22.91
CA THR A 566 -12.84 -56.03 -22.46
C THR A 566 -13.48 -54.72 -21.98
N VAL A 567 -12.71 -53.74 -21.53
CA VAL A 567 -13.24 -52.44 -21.11
C VAL A 567 -13.65 -51.65 -22.35
N CYS A 568 -14.90 -51.18 -22.41
CA CYS A 568 -15.37 -50.33 -23.50
C CYS A 568 -15.09 -48.85 -23.22
N PRO A 569 -14.52 -48.10 -24.19
CA PRO A 569 -14.34 -46.66 -24.07
C PRO A 569 -15.69 -45.93 -24.15
N VAL A 570 -15.80 -44.81 -23.44
CA VAL A 570 -16.96 -43.92 -23.43
C VAL A 570 -17.03 -43.10 -24.73
N VAL A 571 -15.88 -42.74 -25.28
CA VAL A 571 -15.73 -41.99 -26.54
C VAL A 571 -14.54 -42.55 -27.31
N SER A 572 -14.61 -42.60 -28.65
CA SER A 572 -13.52 -43.04 -29.51
C SER A 572 -13.40 -42.16 -30.76
N CYS A 573 -12.19 -41.76 -31.10
CA CYS A 573 -11.82 -41.17 -32.38
C CYS A 573 -11.34 -42.30 -33.30
N VAL A 574 -12.29 -42.88 -34.03
CA VAL A 574 -12.09 -44.02 -34.96
C VAL A 574 -12.98 -43.86 -36.20
N PRO A 575 -12.61 -44.42 -37.38
CA PRO A 575 -11.38 -45.18 -37.64
C PRO A 575 -10.12 -44.32 -37.53
N HIS A 576 -8.98 -44.95 -37.19
CA HIS A 576 -7.68 -44.29 -37.19
C HIS A 576 -7.37 -43.74 -38.60
N SER A 577 -6.88 -42.50 -38.67
CA SER A 577 -6.72 -41.75 -39.93
C SER A 577 -5.26 -41.40 -40.19
N HIS A 578 -4.79 -41.55 -41.44
CA HIS A 578 -3.48 -41.09 -41.92
C HIS A 578 -3.46 -39.56 -42.12
N SER A 579 -3.94 -38.80 -41.13
CA SER A 579 -3.96 -37.34 -41.13
C SER A 579 -2.99 -36.79 -40.08
N GLN A 580 -2.47 -35.59 -40.30
CA GLN A 580 -1.55 -34.94 -39.35
C GLN A 580 -2.23 -34.69 -37.99
N GLU A 581 -3.55 -34.48 -37.99
CA GLU A 581 -4.37 -34.43 -36.78
C GLU A 581 -5.73 -35.13 -36.95
N VAL A 582 -6.32 -35.51 -35.81
CA VAL A 582 -7.67 -36.07 -35.67
C VAL A 582 -8.33 -35.47 -34.42
N SER A 583 -9.64 -35.24 -34.44
CA SER A 583 -10.34 -34.62 -33.31
C SER A 583 -11.74 -35.19 -33.07
N VAL A 584 -12.22 -35.07 -31.82
CA VAL A 584 -13.58 -35.42 -31.40
C VAL A 584 -14.11 -34.39 -30.42
N GLN A 585 -15.34 -33.94 -30.67
CA GLN A 585 -16.15 -33.17 -29.74
C GLN A 585 -17.19 -34.10 -29.09
N CYS A 586 -17.34 -34.01 -27.76
CA CYS A 586 -18.23 -34.89 -27.00
C CYS A 586 -18.80 -34.22 -25.75
N ARG A 587 -19.76 -34.90 -25.12
CA ARG A 587 -20.28 -34.57 -23.79
C ARG A 587 -19.89 -35.67 -22.81
N LEU A 588 -19.13 -35.32 -21.78
CA LEU A 588 -18.72 -36.20 -20.68
C LEU A 588 -19.32 -35.68 -19.37
N PRO A 589 -20.08 -36.49 -18.61
CA PRO A 589 -20.53 -36.13 -17.26
C PRO A 589 -19.34 -35.91 -16.30
N PRO A 590 -19.49 -35.15 -15.20
CA PRO A 590 -18.40 -34.89 -14.27
C PRO A 590 -17.87 -36.18 -13.63
N ALA A 591 -16.59 -36.48 -13.86
CA ALA A 591 -15.83 -37.63 -13.38
C ALA A 591 -14.36 -37.54 -13.84
N ASP A 592 -13.54 -38.49 -13.41
CA ASP A 592 -12.19 -38.71 -13.92
C ASP A 592 -12.18 -39.71 -15.09
N TYR A 593 -11.37 -39.38 -16.10
CA TYR A 593 -11.21 -40.14 -17.33
C TYR A 593 -9.72 -40.29 -17.68
N ILE A 594 -9.39 -41.26 -18.52
CA ILE A 594 -8.06 -41.44 -19.11
C ILE A 594 -8.21 -41.48 -20.63
N VAL A 595 -7.37 -40.72 -21.34
CA VAL A 595 -7.29 -40.67 -22.80
C VAL A 595 -6.08 -41.47 -23.26
N LEU A 596 -6.29 -42.43 -24.17
CA LEU A 596 -5.26 -43.25 -24.81
C LEU A 596 -5.08 -42.81 -26.26
N PRO A 597 -4.15 -41.88 -26.58
CA PRO A 597 -3.70 -41.64 -27.94
C PRO A 597 -2.92 -42.84 -28.48
N SER A 598 -3.21 -43.27 -29.71
CA SER A 598 -2.68 -44.49 -30.31
C SER A 598 -2.45 -44.37 -31.82
N THR A 599 -1.43 -45.05 -32.33
CA THR A 599 -1.34 -45.45 -33.74
C THR A 599 -2.26 -46.66 -34.00
N TYR A 600 -2.63 -46.91 -35.25
CA TYR A 600 -3.47 -48.06 -35.61
C TYR A 600 -2.70 -49.38 -35.43
N GLN A 601 -1.53 -49.49 -36.06
CA GLN A 601 -0.60 -50.59 -35.85
C GLN A 601 0.22 -50.35 -34.58
N PRO A 602 0.62 -51.41 -33.84
CA PRO A 602 1.62 -51.30 -32.79
C PRO A 602 3.00 -50.97 -33.39
N ASP A 603 3.97 -50.69 -32.51
CA ASP A 603 5.39 -50.48 -32.86
C ASP A 603 5.67 -49.37 -33.89
N CYS A 604 4.72 -48.46 -34.07
CA CYS A 604 4.88 -47.20 -34.81
C CYS A 604 5.36 -46.10 -33.85
N GLY A 605 6.58 -45.59 -34.06
CA GLY A 605 7.17 -44.55 -33.21
C GLY A 605 7.05 -43.14 -33.79
N ALA A 606 6.40 -42.23 -33.07
CA ALA A 606 6.30 -40.81 -33.43
C ALA A 606 6.01 -39.91 -32.22
N GLU A 607 6.39 -38.63 -32.29
CA GLU A 607 5.94 -37.60 -31.34
C GLU A 607 4.52 -37.11 -31.65
N TYR A 608 3.79 -36.66 -30.63
CA TYR A 608 2.46 -36.09 -30.77
C TYR A 608 2.19 -34.96 -29.75
N THR A 609 1.19 -34.14 -30.05
CA THR A 609 0.50 -33.27 -29.10
C THR A 609 -0.95 -33.70 -28.98
N LEU A 610 -1.42 -33.95 -27.77
CA LEU A 610 -2.84 -34.08 -27.43
C LEU A 610 -3.31 -32.77 -26.80
N THR A 611 -4.13 -32.01 -27.52
CA THR A 611 -4.79 -30.81 -27.02
C THR A 611 -6.19 -31.17 -26.54
N ILE A 612 -6.46 -30.90 -25.26
CA ILE A 612 -7.72 -31.15 -24.58
C ILE A 612 -8.33 -29.79 -24.24
N MET A 613 -9.50 -29.49 -24.79
CA MET A 613 -10.34 -28.38 -24.38
C MET A 613 -11.51 -28.91 -23.55
N ARG A 614 -11.75 -28.37 -22.36
CA ARG A 614 -12.91 -28.70 -21.51
C ARG A 614 -13.64 -27.44 -21.07
N LYS A 615 -14.97 -27.47 -20.96
CA LYS A 615 -15.74 -26.35 -20.41
C LYS A 615 -15.59 -26.32 -18.89
N ILE A 616 -15.14 -25.19 -18.36
CA ILE A 616 -15.10 -24.91 -16.92
C ILE A 616 -16.21 -23.93 -16.52
N PRO A 617 -16.74 -24.02 -15.30
CA PRO A 617 -17.77 -23.11 -14.82
C PRO A 617 -17.10 -21.80 -14.40
N ARG A 618 -17.43 -20.70 -15.08
CA ARG A 618 -16.96 -19.37 -14.69
C ARG A 618 -18.08 -18.34 -14.81
N LYS A 619 -18.18 -17.46 -13.81
CA LYS A 619 -19.05 -16.28 -13.87
C LYS A 619 -18.50 -15.32 -14.91
N ALA A 620 -19.04 -15.39 -16.13
CA ALA A 620 -18.74 -14.44 -17.19
C ALA A 620 -19.12 -13.03 -16.72
N ILE A 621 -18.18 -12.09 -16.86
CA ILE A 621 -18.39 -10.68 -16.51
C ILE A 621 -18.32 -9.87 -17.80
N SER A 622 -19.45 -9.74 -18.47
CA SER A 622 -19.68 -8.76 -19.53
C SER A 622 -20.28 -7.49 -18.91
N CYS A 623 -19.55 -6.38 -18.92
CA CYS A 623 -19.98 -5.13 -18.29
C CYS A 623 -20.43 -4.10 -19.34
N GLN A 624 -21.69 -3.66 -19.27
CA GLN A 624 -22.21 -2.53 -20.04
C GLN A 624 -23.24 -1.74 -19.22
N GLU A 625 -22.79 -0.74 -18.47
CA GLU A 625 -23.65 0.16 -17.68
C GLU A 625 -23.52 1.63 -18.10
N SER A 626 -24.69 2.29 -18.18
CA SER A 626 -24.84 3.73 -18.12
C SER A 626 -25.81 4.04 -16.98
N LEU A 627 -25.50 5.06 -16.17
CA LEU A 627 -26.26 5.41 -14.96
C LEU A 627 -27.76 5.63 -15.25
N GLY A 628 -28.58 4.62 -14.95
CA GLY A 628 -30.04 4.65 -15.11
C GLY A 628 -30.67 3.25 -15.18
N GLN A 629 -30.36 2.50 -16.25
CA GLN A 629 -30.82 1.13 -16.52
C GLN A 629 -29.81 0.38 -17.41
N ALA A 630 -29.98 -0.94 -17.54
CA ALA A 630 -29.05 -1.81 -18.27
C ALA A 630 -28.93 -1.46 -19.77
N ILE A 631 -27.73 -1.58 -20.34
CA ILE A 631 -27.50 -1.34 -21.77
C ILE A 631 -27.63 -2.66 -22.54
N GLN A 632 -28.27 -2.58 -23.72
CA GLN A 632 -28.33 -3.64 -24.72
C GLN A 632 -27.21 -3.45 -25.76
N GLU A 633 -26.37 -4.47 -25.96
CA GLU A 633 -25.28 -4.42 -26.94
C GLU A 633 -25.74 -4.78 -28.36
N THR A 634 -25.28 -4.01 -29.34
CA THR A 634 -25.57 -4.21 -30.78
C THR A 634 -24.27 -4.52 -31.52
N SER A 635 -23.96 -5.80 -31.69
CA SER A 635 -22.81 -6.27 -32.45
C SER A 635 -23.08 -6.28 -33.96
N HIS A 636 -22.69 -5.21 -34.66
CA HIS A 636 -22.61 -5.25 -36.12
C HIS A 636 -21.39 -6.08 -36.56
N VAL A 637 -21.63 -7.36 -36.85
CA VAL A 637 -20.68 -8.22 -37.56
C VAL A 637 -20.76 -7.90 -39.04
N SER A 638 -19.79 -7.15 -39.56
CA SER A 638 -19.59 -7.00 -41.01
C SER A 638 -19.04 -8.31 -41.58
N VAL A 639 -19.92 -9.19 -42.04
CA VAL A 639 -19.54 -10.40 -42.77
C VAL A 639 -18.98 -9.99 -44.14
N MET A 640 -17.67 -10.09 -44.32
CA MET A 640 -17.12 -10.30 -45.66
C MET A 640 -17.25 -11.78 -45.98
N GLY A 641 -18.00 -12.09 -47.04
CA GLY A 641 -18.28 -13.47 -47.45
C GLY A 641 -17.37 -13.90 -48.60
N LEU A 642 -16.79 -15.09 -48.45
CA LEU A 642 -15.94 -15.82 -49.40
C LEU A 642 -14.62 -15.11 -49.76
#